data_AF-A0A978U5D1-F1
#
_entry.id   AF-A0A978U5D1-F1
#
_cell.length_a   1.000
_cell.length_b   1.000
_cell.length_c   1.000
_cell.angle_alpha   90.00
_cell.angle_beta   90.00
_cell.angle_gamma   90.00
#
_symmetry.space_group_name_H-M   'P 1'
#
loop_
_entity.id
_entity.type
_entity.pdbx_description
1 polymer ?
#
loop_
_entity_poly.entity_id
_entity_poly.type
_entity_poly.pdbx_seq_one_letter_code
_entity_poly.pdbx_strand_id
1 'polypeptide(L)'
;MFVRTHFAKISILVFIGMLLLPQSLIVAESTPHLTGGTASRNQSVQIADMPPEPLFTSVQAIRNSTTSNGNVVVPVDRITATLQAGHTYKAQIQVSVDETPINKGDIMFVIDRTGSMGDEINQVRTSAIQIMNSIRSQLPSSWFAVGSFMDYPGYFSYPGYSNQYGSAASGDVPWQLNIRFTDNITDVANTINNKLWLGWGADDPESYTRAPYEASQIETVGWRKGAKRVIVMFGDAPTHDLAFAGYNFGGDPGRDGIAQTEDDLVFVDVVRQLRDKGISVVAVDSGYSRASEATFRGMSVGYAESPGTNGRYFQLVNASQIPTAVTQLIISETQQIDRLWLQVTAGYESWVQITPKEYTNVSANVTKAFDIAITVPTGTPSGFYPFLVQAIGDGAILGLTYIEVTVPASSPISDLGFLPSRDGFGFKNQDSIRTWNMFRQFLGADQVEWPNGNRIHVAEAFYRQNYREVGKGGSCDGMSVASLINYRNLSQTNAGDFVMPNYSPLYPQRKNSDIEEAIAFYQGIQSGLEINAHNAKLCEFLGKSPRSFYQYLKSHIQNNSPVILAILGKRKDSQSEIVHALVPYRFEEPLSDRAYVYVYDSNLRGDNKRRVEFNLDNDTWTYEWPEILPTPIGDRIIAQTTIQGDSSYCSLKVTPIEMYLRRGVAWWTLPDWRAMQSIQAQTFSSQLLATSGPARLLITDDQGRRLGWDGADFYDEIPGASYAPIAMSISGEGSGFYHVPSDIRYTLRAHGYGEGRADVSVFGKGYLVQLSNWEVITGTTVALSMSSDGSAFTVSSTVGNTRGDLTIGRILSAEDRIVTIKGLRIGVGQAVNLQFDANETAGLADTIRISTNGATAATYGLSLRRAGGPGYSAFGHKNVVLDANSVALINISDWSNLARVNVLVDSNRDGVIDRVRSLENEASINTISLEASRDTVYTGGEQVDIIVEVRDQFGAYVADGQVISFITTLGTLSSETGVTKGGLVHLKLTTGSEEGVALVTARSEGVEGSVAITIVSHKVHIPMVLK
;
A
#
# COMPACT_ATOMS: atom_id res chain seq x y z
N MET A 1 -47.57 24.59 -43.95
CA MET A 1 -47.95 25.51 -45.05
C MET A 1 -47.20 26.81 -44.83
N PHE A 2 -46.49 27.35 -45.84
CA PHE A 2 -45.89 28.70 -45.95
C PHE A 2 -45.31 29.36 -44.67
N VAL A 3 -43.98 29.46 -44.52
CA VAL A 3 -43.08 30.56 -45.00
C VAL A 3 -43.01 31.74 -44.00
N ARG A 4 -41.93 32.52 -43.77
CA ARG A 4 -40.45 32.52 -43.96
C ARG A 4 -40.07 34.02 -43.89
N THR A 5 -38.91 34.42 -43.33
CA THR A 5 -38.15 35.68 -43.64
C THR A 5 -38.81 37.06 -43.35
N HIS A 6 -38.13 38.21 -43.14
CA HIS A 6 -36.75 38.58 -42.72
C HIS A 6 -36.64 40.12 -42.48
N PHE A 7 -35.53 40.59 -41.88
CA PHE A 7 -34.99 41.99 -41.96
C PHE A 7 -35.87 43.12 -41.34
N ALA A 8 -35.47 44.38 -41.07
CA ALA A 8 -34.21 45.15 -40.90
C ALA A 8 -34.60 46.58 -40.38
N LYS A 9 -33.77 47.57 -40.00
CA LYS A 9 -32.42 47.78 -39.38
C LYS A 9 -32.26 49.33 -39.22
N ILE A 10 -31.10 49.88 -38.83
CA ILE A 10 -30.65 51.31 -38.99
C ILE A 10 -31.32 52.31 -37.99
N SER A 11 -30.65 53.25 -37.27
CA SER A 11 -29.22 53.69 -37.25
C SER A 11 -28.80 54.46 -35.98
N ILE A 12 -27.46 54.60 -35.76
CA ILE A 12 -26.70 55.74 -35.18
C ILE A 12 -26.88 56.14 -33.68
N LEU A 13 -25.85 56.57 -32.91
CA LEU A 13 -24.37 56.31 -32.86
C LEU A 13 -23.74 56.98 -31.61
N VAL A 14 -22.72 56.36 -30.96
CA VAL A 14 -21.54 56.97 -30.23
C VAL A 14 -21.77 58.01 -29.10
N PHE A 15 -21.01 58.11 -27.98
CA PHE A 15 -20.15 57.27 -27.10
C PHE A 15 -19.91 58.16 -25.83
N ILE A 16 -19.03 58.06 -24.81
CA ILE A 16 -17.82 57.32 -24.35
C ILE A 16 -17.97 57.27 -22.80
N GLY A 17 -17.38 56.41 -21.94
CA GLY A 17 -16.55 55.20 -22.08
C GLY A 17 -15.50 55.13 -20.93
N MET A 18 -15.25 53.95 -20.35
CA MET A 18 -14.19 53.69 -19.36
C MET A 18 -13.75 52.21 -19.37
N LEU A 19 -12.61 51.87 -18.76
CA LEU A 19 -11.87 50.61 -19.03
C LEU A 19 -12.21 49.39 -18.15
N LEU A 20 -11.78 48.23 -18.65
CA LEU A 20 -11.99 46.85 -18.21
C LEU A 20 -11.28 46.44 -16.91
N LEU A 21 -11.90 45.52 -16.15
CA LEU A 21 -11.27 44.46 -15.33
C LEU A 21 -12.26 43.25 -15.24
N PRO A 22 -11.84 42.03 -14.80
CA PRO A 22 -12.46 40.76 -15.21
C PRO A 22 -13.52 40.14 -14.27
N GLN A 23 -14.21 39.11 -14.80
CA GLN A 23 -15.02 38.11 -14.07
C GLN A 23 -14.32 36.72 -14.17
N SER A 24 -14.35 35.76 -13.25
CA SER A 24 -15.09 35.48 -12.00
C SER A 24 -16.48 34.77 -12.08
N LEU A 25 -16.42 33.44 -11.88
CA LEU A 25 -17.33 32.59 -11.07
C LEU A 25 -18.72 32.13 -11.57
N ILE A 26 -19.02 30.88 -11.14
CA ILE A 26 -20.33 30.21 -10.88
C ILE A 26 -21.21 29.81 -12.08
N VAL A 27 -21.51 28.51 -12.12
CA VAL A 27 -22.81 27.95 -12.54
C VAL A 27 -23.28 27.01 -11.42
N ALA A 28 -24.57 27.03 -11.07
CA ALA A 28 -25.17 26.17 -10.06
C ALA A 28 -26.08 25.10 -10.69
N GLU A 29 -26.25 23.97 -10.01
CA GLU A 29 -27.01 22.81 -10.49
C GLU A 29 -28.54 23.04 -10.47
N SER A 30 -29.26 22.32 -11.34
CA SER A 30 -30.72 22.41 -11.48
C SER A 30 -31.42 21.06 -11.34
N THR A 31 -32.33 20.95 -10.36
CA THR A 31 -33.13 19.75 -10.08
C THR A 31 -34.26 19.50 -11.10
N PRO A 32 -34.49 18.26 -11.57
CA PRO A 32 -35.70 17.87 -12.29
C PRO A 32 -36.86 17.48 -11.35
N HIS A 33 -38.10 17.77 -11.73
CA HIS A 33 -39.31 17.34 -11.02
C HIS A 33 -39.76 15.91 -11.42
N LEU A 34 -40.45 15.22 -10.50
CA LEU A 34 -41.20 13.97 -10.74
C LEU A 34 -42.70 14.19 -10.50
N THR A 35 -43.56 13.52 -11.30
CA THR A 35 -45.03 13.53 -11.12
C THR A 35 -45.68 12.18 -11.48
N GLY A 36 -46.13 11.43 -10.47
CA GLY A 36 -47.12 10.34 -10.58
C GLY A 36 -46.63 8.99 -11.16
N GLY A 37 -47.01 7.82 -10.63
CA GLY A 37 -47.66 7.55 -9.35
C GLY A 37 -48.70 6.41 -9.36
N THR A 38 -48.33 5.23 -8.86
CA THR A 38 -49.24 4.18 -8.37
C THR A 38 -48.59 3.46 -7.19
N ALA A 39 -49.38 2.99 -6.23
CA ALA A 39 -48.86 2.52 -4.95
C ALA A 39 -48.64 0.99 -4.90
N SER A 40 -47.45 0.59 -4.44
CA SER A 40 -47.22 -0.70 -3.79
C SER A 40 -46.69 -0.46 -2.36
N ARG A 41 -46.79 -1.47 -1.48
CA ARG A 41 -46.33 -1.36 -0.08
C ARG A 41 -44.81 -1.51 0.03
N ASN A 42 -44.07 -0.44 -0.24
CA ASN A 42 -42.70 -0.33 0.25
C ASN A 42 -42.71 -0.12 1.76
N GLN A 43 -42.51 -1.20 2.54
CA GLN A 43 -41.83 -1.05 3.83
C GLN A 43 -40.35 -0.83 3.53
N SER A 44 -39.99 0.43 3.29
CA SER A 44 -38.60 0.89 3.34
C SER A 44 -38.11 0.72 4.78
N VAL A 45 -37.49 -0.42 5.06
CA VAL A 45 -36.64 -0.58 6.23
C VAL A 45 -35.54 0.45 6.10
N GLN A 46 -35.48 1.42 7.02
CA GLN A 46 -34.24 2.18 7.21
C GLN A 46 -33.21 1.20 7.76
N ILE A 47 -32.41 0.63 6.86
CA ILE A 47 -31.04 0.28 7.18
C ILE A 47 -30.43 1.59 7.71
N ALA A 48 -29.84 1.56 8.90
CA ALA A 48 -29.20 2.75 9.43
C ALA A 48 -28.02 3.10 8.53
N ASP A 49 -28.09 4.24 7.86
CA ASP A 49 -26.93 4.81 7.16
C ASP A 49 -25.85 5.07 8.22
N MET A 50 -24.88 4.16 8.33
CA MET A 50 -23.69 4.42 9.13
C MET A 50 -23.03 5.68 8.59
N PRO A 51 -22.63 6.63 9.45
CA PRO A 51 -21.85 7.77 9.00
C PRO A 51 -20.58 7.24 8.30
N PRO A 52 -20.10 7.89 7.22
CA PRO A 52 -18.95 7.40 6.46
C PRO A 52 -17.72 7.36 7.36
N GLU A 53 -17.31 6.14 7.75
CA GLU A 53 -16.33 5.83 8.79
C GLU A 53 -15.09 6.76 8.75
N PRO A 54 -14.99 7.76 9.65
CA PRO A 54 -13.88 8.71 9.72
C PRO A 54 -12.67 8.11 10.46
N LEU A 55 -12.51 6.78 10.33
CA LEU A 55 -11.43 6.01 10.90
C LEU A 55 -10.19 6.06 9.98
N PHE A 56 -9.07 5.58 10.53
CA PHE A 56 -7.90 5.09 9.78
C PHE A 56 -6.88 6.13 9.26
N THR A 57 -6.07 6.69 10.16
CA THR A 57 -4.76 7.32 9.83
C THR A 57 -3.59 6.93 10.75
N SER A 58 -3.85 6.46 11.97
CA SER A 58 -2.87 6.57 13.08
C SER A 58 -2.38 5.25 13.70
N VAL A 59 -2.85 4.09 13.21
CA VAL A 59 -2.75 2.82 13.94
C VAL A 59 -1.56 1.94 13.53
N GLN A 60 -1.10 2.02 12.29
CA GLN A 60 0.00 1.20 11.72
C GLN A 60 1.34 1.27 12.51
N ALA A 61 1.53 2.30 13.34
CA ALA A 61 2.75 2.50 14.12
C ALA A 61 2.77 1.73 15.47
N ILE A 62 1.66 1.13 15.87
CA ILE A 62 1.34 0.83 17.28
C ILE A 62 2.23 -0.23 17.93
N ARG A 63 2.30 -1.44 17.36
CA ARG A 63 3.08 -2.55 17.95
C ARG A 63 4.61 -2.36 17.84
N ASN A 64 5.10 -1.21 17.37
CA ASN A 64 6.55 -0.98 17.17
C ASN A 64 7.35 -0.81 18.48
N SER A 65 6.68 -0.57 19.60
CA SER A 65 7.30 -0.14 20.86
C SER A 65 7.46 -1.27 21.89
N THR A 66 6.50 -2.18 21.94
CA THR A 66 6.26 -3.07 23.10
C THR A 66 7.07 -4.38 23.10
N THR A 67 8.13 -4.50 22.30
CA THR A 67 8.88 -5.76 22.11
C THR A 67 10.40 -5.59 22.14
N SER A 68 10.91 -4.87 23.15
CA SER A 68 12.34 -4.86 23.49
C SER A 68 12.54 -5.04 24.99
N ASN A 69 13.73 -5.45 25.43
CA ASN A 69 14.00 -5.84 26.83
C ASN A 69 14.06 -4.66 27.84
N GLY A 70 13.63 -3.45 27.47
CA GLY A 70 13.21 -2.41 28.40
C GLY A 70 11.69 -2.44 28.53
N ASN A 71 11.18 -2.82 29.69
CA ASN A 71 9.77 -3.12 29.93
C ASN A 71 8.97 -1.84 30.24
N VAL A 72 8.59 -1.07 29.20
CA VAL A 72 7.56 -0.03 29.38
C VAL A 72 6.20 -0.71 29.62
N VAL A 73 5.95 -1.11 30.88
CA VAL A 73 4.71 -1.76 31.27
C VAL A 73 3.59 -0.71 31.34
N VAL A 74 2.63 -0.87 30.44
CA VAL A 74 1.26 -0.36 30.60
C VAL A 74 0.43 -1.48 31.22
N PRO A 75 0.06 -1.42 32.52
CA PRO A 75 -0.55 -2.55 33.23
C PRO A 75 -1.98 -2.91 32.78
N VAL A 76 -2.60 -2.05 31.98
CA VAL A 76 -3.92 -2.24 31.39
C VAL A 76 -3.75 -2.26 29.87
N ASP A 77 -3.60 -3.47 29.32
CA ASP A 77 -3.54 -3.68 27.88
C ASP A 77 -4.91 -3.41 27.22
N ARG A 78 -6.01 -3.71 27.91
CA ARG A 78 -7.38 -3.59 27.38
C ARG A 78 -8.39 -3.00 28.37
N ILE A 79 -9.22 -2.09 27.88
CA ILE A 79 -10.37 -1.49 28.58
C ILE A 79 -11.63 -1.75 27.77
N THR A 80 -12.48 -2.65 28.26
CA THR A 80 -13.81 -2.94 27.68
C THR A 80 -14.91 -2.26 28.48
N ALA A 81 -15.79 -1.51 27.81
CA ALA A 81 -16.93 -0.84 28.44
C ALA A 81 -18.21 -0.99 27.59
N THR A 82 -19.36 -1.18 28.26
CA THR A 82 -20.68 -1.14 27.61
C THR A 82 -21.40 0.12 28.06
N LEU A 83 -21.62 1.06 27.13
CA LEU A 83 -22.05 2.42 27.43
C LEU A 83 -23.21 2.87 26.54
N GLN A 84 -24.20 3.51 27.14
CA GLN A 84 -25.23 4.25 26.39
C GLN A 84 -24.64 5.57 25.85
N ALA A 85 -25.21 6.10 24.76
CA ALA A 85 -24.83 7.41 24.25
C ALA A 85 -24.91 8.49 25.36
N GLY A 86 -23.96 9.42 25.37
CA GLY A 86 -23.80 10.44 26.42
C GLY A 86 -23.27 9.94 27.77
N HIS A 87 -22.97 8.65 27.96
CA HIS A 87 -22.45 8.11 29.21
C HIS A 87 -20.91 8.02 29.20
N THR A 88 -20.32 8.09 30.40
CA THR A 88 -18.87 8.12 30.62
C THR A 88 -18.40 6.94 31.46
N TYR A 89 -17.40 6.22 30.98
CA TYR A 89 -16.56 5.31 31.77
C TYR A 89 -15.29 6.03 32.22
N LYS A 90 -14.76 5.71 33.41
CA LYS A 90 -13.50 6.27 33.93
C LYS A 90 -12.52 5.17 34.24
N ALA A 91 -11.27 5.36 33.85
CA ALA A 91 -10.17 4.45 34.07
C ALA A 91 -8.86 5.23 34.28
N GLN A 92 -7.77 4.51 34.48
CA GLN A 92 -6.43 5.08 34.55
C GLN A 92 -5.48 4.25 33.68
N ILE A 93 -4.70 4.91 32.84
CA ILE A 93 -3.58 4.31 32.11
C ILE A 93 -2.32 4.67 32.88
N GLN A 94 -1.53 3.67 33.26
CA GLN A 94 -0.22 3.87 33.87
C GLN A 94 0.86 3.55 32.84
N VAL A 95 1.90 4.38 32.76
CA VAL A 95 3.06 4.20 31.89
C VAL A 95 4.29 4.10 32.76
N SER A 96 4.88 2.92 32.84
CA SER A 96 6.17 2.72 33.52
C SER A 96 7.31 2.97 32.55
N VAL A 97 8.30 3.76 32.96
CA VAL A 97 9.45 4.14 32.14
C VAL A 97 10.69 3.43 32.71
N ASP A 98 11.34 2.60 31.91
CA ASP A 98 12.50 1.76 32.29
C ASP A 98 13.85 2.50 32.13
N GLU A 99 14.96 1.82 32.45
CA GLU A 99 16.34 2.37 32.45
C GLU A 99 16.79 2.98 31.11
N THR A 100 16.35 2.41 29.99
CA THR A 100 16.56 2.96 28.64
C THR A 100 15.21 3.29 28.02
N PRO A 101 14.69 4.53 28.19
CA PRO A 101 13.32 4.86 27.80
C PRO A 101 13.12 4.97 26.29
N ILE A 102 14.21 5.19 25.53
CA ILE A 102 14.19 5.41 24.08
C ILE A 102 15.22 4.46 23.45
N ASN A 103 14.74 3.51 22.64
CA ASN A 103 15.54 2.46 21.98
C ASN A 103 15.68 2.66 20.45
N LYS A 104 14.80 3.49 19.86
CA LYS A 104 14.71 3.84 18.45
C LYS A 104 14.84 5.34 18.30
N GLY A 105 15.79 5.78 17.47
CA GLY A 105 15.95 7.19 17.15
C GLY A 105 16.53 7.42 15.78
N ASP A 106 16.31 8.61 15.28
CA ASP A 106 16.73 9.08 13.97
C ASP A 106 17.62 10.30 14.19
N ILE A 107 18.88 10.23 13.73
CA ILE A 107 19.89 11.27 13.92
C ILE A 107 20.27 11.85 12.54
N MET A 108 19.79 13.05 12.24
CA MET A 108 20.16 13.76 11.01
C MET A 108 21.32 14.70 11.30
N PHE A 109 22.47 14.47 10.68
CA PHE A 109 23.53 15.47 10.66
C PHE A 109 23.15 16.54 9.63
N VAL A 110 22.94 17.77 10.07
CA VAL A 110 22.68 18.93 9.21
C VAL A 110 23.89 19.85 9.31
N ILE A 111 24.62 19.97 8.20
CA ILE A 111 25.97 20.53 8.17
C ILE A 111 25.99 21.77 7.29
N ASP A 112 26.33 22.91 7.87
CA ASP A 112 26.73 24.10 7.12
C ASP A 112 28.02 23.80 6.33
N ARG A 113 28.13 24.35 5.12
CA ARG A 113 29.21 24.13 4.15
C ARG A 113 29.86 25.42 3.64
N THR A 114 29.61 26.57 4.24
CA THR A 114 30.31 27.80 3.83
C THR A 114 31.76 27.83 4.29
N GLY A 115 32.49 28.87 3.85
CA GLY A 115 33.96 28.87 3.85
C GLY A 115 34.62 28.82 5.23
N SER A 116 33.88 29.18 6.29
CA SER A 116 34.31 29.09 7.70
C SER A 116 34.46 27.64 8.17
N MET A 117 33.51 26.77 7.81
CA MET A 117 33.31 25.41 8.35
C MET A 117 34.34 24.36 7.92
N GLY A 118 35.51 24.79 7.45
CA GLY A 118 36.55 23.92 6.86
C GLY A 118 37.09 22.86 7.82
N ASP A 119 37.45 23.24 9.05
CA ASP A 119 38.06 22.33 10.03
C ASP A 119 37.00 21.39 10.65
N GLU A 120 35.81 21.92 10.92
CA GLU A 120 34.64 21.20 11.41
C GLU A 120 34.23 20.07 10.45
N ILE A 121 34.10 20.37 9.14
CA ILE A 121 33.80 19.36 8.11
C ILE A 121 34.92 18.32 8.00
N ASN A 122 36.19 18.74 8.11
CA ASN A 122 37.32 17.80 8.10
C ASN A 122 37.30 16.86 9.33
N GLN A 123 36.91 17.34 10.50
CA GLN A 123 36.72 16.48 11.68
C GLN A 123 35.51 15.56 11.52
N VAL A 124 34.38 16.05 11.01
CA VAL A 124 33.17 15.24 10.77
C VAL A 124 33.47 14.10 9.78
N ARG A 125 34.16 14.38 8.67
CA ARG A 125 34.67 13.34 7.73
C ARG A 125 35.52 12.29 8.45
N THR A 126 36.49 12.74 9.25
CA THR A 126 37.45 11.87 9.95
C THR A 126 36.77 10.99 11.01
N SER A 127 35.74 11.49 11.69
CA SER A 127 35.10 10.81 12.82
C SER A 127 33.69 10.26 12.57
N ALA A 128 33.11 10.43 11.38
CA ALA A 128 31.73 10.00 11.06
C ALA A 128 31.41 8.56 11.52
N ILE A 129 32.28 7.61 11.17
CA ILE A 129 32.12 6.18 11.53
C ILE A 129 32.24 5.97 13.04
N GLN A 130 33.13 6.69 13.72
CA GLN A 130 33.29 6.62 15.18
C GLN A 130 32.04 7.16 15.90
N ILE A 131 31.53 8.32 15.47
CA ILE A 131 30.35 8.98 16.05
C ILE A 131 29.12 8.09 15.90
N MET A 132 28.85 7.61 14.68
CA MET A 132 27.69 6.76 14.40
C MET A 132 27.75 5.41 15.15
N ASN A 133 28.92 4.76 15.22
CA ASN A 133 29.07 3.53 16.00
C ASN A 133 28.90 3.78 17.51
N SER A 134 29.39 4.91 18.02
CA SER A 134 29.24 5.27 19.44
C SER A 134 27.76 5.49 19.79
N ILE A 135 27.01 6.20 18.94
CA ILE A 135 25.55 6.36 19.08
C ILE A 135 24.85 5.00 18.98
N ARG A 136 25.13 4.20 17.95
CA ARG A 136 24.53 2.86 17.72
C ARG A 136 24.79 1.89 18.88
N SER A 137 25.90 2.04 19.61
CA SER A 137 26.21 1.19 20.77
C SER A 137 25.30 1.44 22.00
N GLN A 138 24.64 2.61 22.06
CA GLN A 138 23.73 2.98 23.16
C GLN A 138 22.28 3.13 22.69
N LEU A 139 22.07 3.34 21.39
CA LEU A 139 20.77 3.40 20.72
C LEU A 139 20.73 2.37 19.58
N PRO A 140 20.44 1.07 19.85
CA PRO A 140 20.64 0.00 18.89
C PRO A 140 19.80 0.09 17.60
N SER A 141 18.62 0.71 17.66
CA SER A 141 17.81 1.01 16.46
C SER A 141 17.97 2.47 16.02
N SER A 142 19.21 2.95 15.92
CA SER A 142 19.52 4.27 15.38
C SER A 142 19.64 4.28 13.85
N TRP A 143 18.92 5.17 13.16
CA TRP A 143 19.16 5.49 11.74
C TRP A 143 19.82 6.86 11.62
N PHE A 144 20.61 7.05 10.56
CA PHE A 144 21.39 8.26 10.30
C PHE A 144 21.05 8.85 8.93
N ALA A 145 20.94 10.18 8.86
CA ALA A 145 20.75 10.94 7.61
C ALA A 145 21.77 12.10 7.52
N VAL A 146 21.95 12.65 6.32
CA VAL A 146 22.76 13.86 6.11
C VAL A 146 21.99 14.85 5.25
N GLY A 147 21.81 16.04 5.78
CA GLY A 147 21.49 17.24 5.02
C GLY A 147 22.62 18.24 5.13
N SER A 148 22.64 19.21 4.23
CA SER A 148 23.59 20.31 4.27
C SER A 148 23.05 21.53 3.55
N PHE A 149 23.58 22.69 3.89
CA PHE A 149 23.18 23.98 3.35
C PHE A 149 24.42 24.87 3.25
N MET A 150 24.24 25.99 2.57
CA MET A 150 25.10 27.18 2.51
C MET A 150 24.08 28.31 2.54
N ASP A 151 24.02 29.15 1.50
CA ASP A 151 22.96 30.15 1.41
C ASP A 151 22.28 30.30 0.03
N TYR A 152 21.27 31.17 -0.04
CA TYR A 152 20.44 31.43 -1.21
C TYR A 152 21.25 32.08 -2.35
N PRO A 153 21.32 31.48 -3.56
CA PRO A 153 22.06 32.04 -4.67
C PRO A 153 21.36 33.27 -5.29
N GLY A 154 21.61 34.47 -4.73
CA GLY A 154 20.99 35.71 -5.21
C GLY A 154 21.36 36.96 -4.41
N TYR A 155 20.85 38.10 -4.87
CA TYR A 155 20.84 39.36 -4.12
C TYR A 155 19.41 39.61 -3.63
N PHE A 156 19.24 39.81 -2.33
CA PHE A 156 17.93 39.96 -1.69
C PHE A 156 17.82 41.30 -0.97
N SER A 157 16.58 41.75 -0.79
CA SER A 157 16.26 43.09 -0.30
C SER A 157 15.05 43.03 0.60
N TYR A 158 15.27 43.31 1.89
CA TYR A 158 14.29 43.29 2.96
C TYR A 158 14.25 44.65 3.70
N PRO A 159 13.23 44.93 4.52
CA PRO A 159 13.17 46.14 5.33
C PRO A 159 14.35 46.23 6.31
N GLY A 160 15.35 47.05 5.99
CA GLY A 160 16.55 47.29 6.82
C GLY A 160 17.79 46.47 6.46
N TYR A 161 17.68 45.49 5.54
CA TYR A 161 18.80 44.64 5.12
C TYR A 161 18.75 44.40 3.60
N SER A 162 19.87 44.52 2.90
CA SER A 162 19.93 44.23 1.46
C SER A 162 21.35 43.86 1.07
N ASN A 163 21.54 42.65 0.54
CA ASN A 163 22.87 42.11 0.32
C ASN A 163 22.89 40.99 -0.74
N GLN A 164 24.09 40.61 -1.18
CA GLN A 164 24.31 39.31 -1.80
C GLN A 164 24.36 38.26 -0.68
N TYR A 165 23.55 37.22 -0.82
CA TYR A 165 23.34 36.13 0.14
C TYR A 165 24.33 34.98 -0.15
N GLY A 166 24.14 34.30 -1.28
CA GLY A 166 25.10 33.36 -1.88
C GLY A 166 25.20 33.47 -3.41
N SER A 167 25.91 32.54 -4.05
CA SER A 167 26.19 32.54 -5.49
C SER A 167 26.05 31.15 -6.13
N ALA A 168 25.16 31.02 -7.12
CA ALA A 168 25.05 29.79 -7.92
C ALA A 168 26.34 29.45 -8.70
N ALA A 169 27.21 30.44 -8.97
CA ALA A 169 28.50 30.22 -9.60
C ALA A 169 29.58 29.71 -8.62
N SER A 170 29.40 29.97 -7.32
CA SER A 170 30.17 29.34 -6.23
C SER A 170 29.64 27.95 -5.87
N GLY A 171 28.39 27.65 -6.25
CA GLY A 171 27.69 26.41 -5.93
C GLY A 171 26.87 26.47 -4.65
N ASP A 172 26.63 27.67 -4.09
CA ASP A 172 25.84 27.86 -2.87
C ASP A 172 24.38 27.44 -3.09
N VAL A 173 23.80 26.73 -2.11
CA VAL A 173 22.42 26.27 -2.11
C VAL A 173 21.85 26.30 -0.67
N PRO A 174 20.62 26.80 -0.46
CA PRO A 174 20.06 26.99 0.88
C PRO A 174 19.58 25.68 1.54
N TRP A 175 19.49 24.58 0.76
CA TRP A 175 19.28 23.23 1.28
C TRP A 175 19.69 22.14 0.28
N GLN A 176 20.23 21.05 0.79
CA GLN A 176 20.43 19.79 0.08
C GLN A 176 20.28 18.59 1.02
N LEU A 177 19.38 17.66 0.70
CA LEU A 177 19.32 16.34 1.35
C LEU A 177 20.33 15.40 0.67
N ASN A 178 21.47 15.15 1.30
CA ASN A 178 22.57 14.37 0.71
C ASN A 178 22.32 12.85 0.80
N ILE A 179 21.73 12.38 1.91
CA ILE A 179 21.23 11.01 2.06
C ILE A 179 20.03 10.97 3.03
N ARG A 180 18.97 10.26 2.65
CA ARG A 180 17.83 9.92 3.54
C ARG A 180 18.25 9.01 4.67
N PHE A 181 17.42 8.90 5.71
CA PHE A 181 17.72 8.01 6.84
C PHE A 181 18.01 6.58 6.42
N THR A 182 19.10 6.04 6.97
CA THR A 182 19.60 4.69 6.72
C THR A 182 20.29 4.12 7.96
N ASP A 183 20.22 2.81 8.12
CA ASP A 183 20.95 2.05 9.13
C ASP A 183 22.43 1.80 8.74
N ASN A 184 22.74 1.86 7.45
CA ASN A 184 24.09 1.62 6.93
C ASN A 184 25.02 2.82 7.15
N ILE A 185 25.78 2.75 8.25
CA ILE A 185 26.83 3.70 8.64
C ILE A 185 27.87 3.92 7.51
N THR A 186 28.11 2.92 6.66
CA THR A 186 29.07 3.00 5.55
C THR A 186 28.58 3.96 4.46
N ASP A 187 27.30 3.91 4.08
CA ASP A 187 26.73 4.78 3.05
C ASP A 187 26.68 6.25 3.52
N VAL A 188 26.41 6.45 4.82
CA VAL A 188 26.41 7.77 5.45
C VAL A 188 27.82 8.34 5.52
N ALA A 189 28.81 7.56 5.95
CA ALA A 189 30.21 7.99 5.95
C ALA A 189 30.71 8.27 4.53
N ASN A 190 30.35 7.44 3.54
CA ASN A 190 30.64 7.68 2.13
C ASN A 190 29.96 8.96 1.61
N THR A 191 28.75 9.28 2.06
CA THR A 191 28.07 10.54 1.73
C THR A 191 28.80 11.74 2.34
N ILE A 192 29.14 11.69 3.63
CA ILE A 192 29.91 12.75 4.32
C ILE A 192 31.24 13.01 3.61
N ASN A 193 31.96 11.94 3.24
CA ASN A 193 33.27 12.05 2.60
C ASN A 193 33.22 12.54 1.15
N ASN A 194 32.17 12.19 0.38
CA ASN A 194 32.12 12.43 -1.07
C ASN A 194 31.06 13.45 -1.54
N LYS A 195 30.17 13.95 -0.65
CA LYS A 195 29.05 14.85 -0.99
C LYS A 195 28.99 16.14 -0.16
N LEU A 196 29.93 16.34 0.77
CA LEU A 196 30.19 17.62 1.42
C LEU A 196 31.42 18.26 0.75
N TRP A 197 31.23 19.42 0.13
CA TRP A 197 32.27 20.31 -0.37
C TRP A 197 32.02 21.70 0.20
N LEU A 198 33.05 22.56 0.25
CA LEU A 198 32.88 23.95 0.69
C LEU A 198 32.33 24.80 -0.45
N GLY A 199 31.30 25.60 -0.15
CA GLY A 199 31.00 26.83 -0.88
C GLY A 199 31.55 28.02 -0.11
N TRP A 200 30.85 29.16 -0.15
CA TRP A 200 31.37 30.40 0.43
C TRP A 200 30.35 31.26 1.16
N GLY A 201 29.08 31.24 0.77
CA GLY A 201 28.18 32.36 1.07
C GLY A 201 28.67 33.66 0.41
N ALA A 202 28.13 34.80 0.84
CA ALA A 202 28.58 36.13 0.42
C ALA A 202 28.42 37.21 1.51
N ASP A 203 27.56 36.99 2.51
CA ASP A 203 27.49 37.80 3.73
C ASP A 203 27.72 37.01 5.03
N ASP A 204 27.33 37.56 6.19
CA ASP A 204 27.57 37.02 7.54
C ASP A 204 26.50 36.03 8.05
N PRO A 205 25.18 36.19 7.77
CA PRO A 205 24.16 35.18 8.04
C PRO A 205 24.15 34.04 7.00
N GLU A 206 23.47 32.95 7.34
CA GLU A 206 23.24 31.79 6.45
C GLU A 206 21.80 31.25 6.57
N SER A 207 21.45 30.27 5.73
CA SER A 207 20.12 29.61 5.63
C SER A 207 19.70 28.71 6.83
N TYR A 208 20.00 29.11 8.07
CA TYR A 208 19.62 28.42 9.31
C TYR A 208 18.11 28.40 9.60
N THR A 209 17.28 29.13 8.85
CA THR A 209 15.81 28.98 8.90
C THR A 209 15.36 27.90 7.90
N ARG A 210 15.78 28.01 6.63
CA ARG A 210 15.43 27.05 5.56
C ARG A 210 15.86 25.61 5.85
N ALA A 211 17.08 25.39 6.34
CA ALA A 211 17.60 24.04 6.55
C ALA A 211 16.77 23.24 7.59
N PRO A 212 16.46 23.79 8.79
CA PRO A 212 15.45 23.23 9.70
C PRO A 212 14.06 23.02 9.09
N TYR A 213 13.56 23.95 8.27
CA TYR A 213 12.25 23.82 7.63
C TYR A 213 12.18 22.63 6.68
N GLU A 214 13.21 22.43 5.85
CA GLU A 214 13.30 21.28 4.94
C GLU A 214 13.61 19.98 5.69
N ALA A 215 14.44 20.03 6.74
CA ALA A 215 14.66 18.89 7.63
C ALA A 215 13.37 18.43 8.34
N SER A 216 12.42 19.34 8.60
CA SER A 216 11.15 19.02 9.25
C SER A 216 10.16 18.21 8.39
N GLN A 217 10.48 17.94 7.12
CA GLN A 217 9.56 17.31 6.16
C GLN A 217 9.57 15.78 6.32
N ILE A 218 8.81 15.31 7.32
CA ILE A 218 8.74 13.91 7.83
C ILE A 218 8.89 12.86 6.72
N GLU A 219 7.99 12.87 5.74
CA GLU A 219 7.94 11.86 4.67
C GLU A 219 9.04 12.05 3.62
N THR A 220 9.37 13.29 3.27
CA THR A 220 10.37 13.61 2.23
C THR A 220 11.80 13.25 2.66
N VAL A 221 12.13 13.47 3.94
CA VAL A 221 13.42 13.13 4.56
C VAL A 221 13.46 11.66 5.00
N GLY A 222 12.29 11.08 5.31
CA GLY A 222 12.16 9.68 5.73
C GLY A 222 12.31 9.44 7.23
N TRP A 223 11.86 10.39 8.06
CA TRP A 223 11.83 10.22 9.51
C TRP A 223 10.86 9.10 9.90
N ARG A 224 11.36 8.06 10.59
CA ARG A 224 10.55 6.92 11.02
C ARG A 224 9.47 7.37 12.02
N LYS A 225 8.33 6.67 12.01
CA LYS A 225 7.32 6.77 13.09
C LYS A 225 7.83 6.04 14.34
N GLY A 226 7.50 6.59 15.51
CA GLY A 226 7.85 6.00 16.81
C GLY A 226 9.34 6.05 17.15
N ALA A 227 10.10 7.01 16.61
CA ALA A 227 11.52 7.24 16.92
C ALA A 227 11.72 8.62 17.55
N LYS A 228 12.63 8.78 18.52
CA LYS A 228 13.10 10.12 18.97
C LYS A 228 13.84 10.77 17.78
N ARG A 229 13.45 11.99 17.43
CA ARG A 229 13.97 12.68 16.24
C ARG A 229 14.98 13.74 16.65
N VAL A 230 16.22 13.62 16.18
CA VAL A 230 17.33 14.51 16.52
C VAL A 230 17.95 15.07 15.25
N ILE A 231 17.90 16.39 15.08
CA ILE A 231 18.77 17.12 14.17
C ILE A 231 20.05 17.46 14.96
N VAL A 232 21.21 17.13 14.41
CA VAL A 232 22.51 17.63 14.88
C VAL A 232 22.93 18.73 13.93
N MET A 233 22.75 19.98 14.33
CA MET A 233 23.11 21.14 13.52
C MET A 233 24.55 21.53 13.78
N PHE A 234 25.36 21.64 12.72
CA PHE A 234 26.72 22.18 12.76
C PHE A 234 26.80 23.47 11.96
N GLY A 235 27.44 24.49 12.52
CA GLY A 235 27.64 25.77 11.86
C GLY A 235 28.29 26.81 12.79
N ASP A 236 28.49 28.04 12.31
CA ASP A 236 29.13 29.11 13.10
C ASP A 236 28.50 30.51 12.93
N ALA A 237 27.53 30.69 12.03
CA ALA A 237 26.92 31.97 11.66
C ALA A 237 25.49 32.20 12.23
N PRO A 238 24.97 33.45 12.24
CA PRO A 238 23.58 33.75 12.54
C PRO A 238 22.61 33.33 11.42
N THR A 239 21.32 33.25 11.75
CA THR A 239 20.24 33.04 10.76
C THR A 239 19.85 34.34 10.05
N HIS A 240 19.43 34.24 8.79
CA HIS A 240 18.46 35.20 8.25
C HIS A 240 17.18 35.18 9.09
N ASP A 241 16.83 36.35 9.63
CA ASP A 241 15.53 36.73 10.17
C ASP A 241 15.48 38.27 10.25
N LEU A 242 14.28 38.85 10.16
CA LEU A 242 14.08 40.32 10.16
C LEU A 242 14.21 40.98 11.54
N ALA A 243 14.06 40.21 12.62
CA ALA A 243 14.01 40.75 13.98
C ALA A 243 14.58 39.82 15.07
N PHE A 244 14.88 38.55 14.78
CA PHE A 244 15.20 37.55 15.80
C PHE A 244 16.31 38.00 16.76
N ALA A 245 16.06 37.85 18.05
CA ALA A 245 16.91 38.27 19.16
C ALA A 245 17.35 39.75 19.14
N GLY A 246 16.66 40.61 18.36
CA GLY A 246 16.97 42.02 18.19
C GLY A 246 17.97 42.34 17.05
N TYR A 247 18.32 41.36 16.23
CA TYR A 247 19.11 41.56 15.01
C TYR A 247 18.21 41.61 13.77
N ASN A 248 18.72 42.12 12.65
CA ASN A 248 18.06 42.07 11.35
C ASN A 248 19.12 41.68 10.31
N PHE A 249 18.98 40.48 9.78
CA PHE A 249 19.89 39.86 8.80
C PHE A 249 19.17 39.57 7.47
N GLY A 250 18.06 40.28 7.22
CA GLY A 250 17.13 39.98 6.13
C GLY A 250 16.27 38.75 6.42
N GLY A 251 15.19 38.58 5.66
CA GLY A 251 14.35 37.38 5.75
C GLY A 251 14.96 36.19 5.01
N ASP A 252 14.40 35.00 5.26
CA ASP A 252 14.69 33.76 4.55
C ASP A 252 13.71 33.62 3.35
N PRO A 253 14.17 33.71 2.07
CA PRO A 253 13.32 33.82 0.88
C PRO A 253 12.51 32.58 0.47
N GLY A 254 12.11 31.73 1.41
CA GLY A 254 11.14 30.67 1.16
C GLY A 254 11.61 29.58 0.19
N ARG A 255 10.66 28.79 -0.33
CA ARG A 255 10.93 27.72 -1.29
C ARG A 255 11.02 28.22 -2.72
N ASP A 256 10.29 29.29 -3.09
CA ASP A 256 10.37 29.85 -4.44
C ASP A 256 11.65 30.67 -4.69
N GLY A 257 12.32 31.14 -3.62
CA GLY A 257 13.56 31.90 -3.70
C GLY A 257 13.33 33.37 -4.06
N ILE A 258 12.19 33.95 -3.70
CA ILE A 258 11.79 35.32 -3.99
C ILE A 258 11.45 36.02 -2.67
N ALA A 259 12.21 37.05 -2.31
CA ALA A 259 11.99 37.76 -1.04
C ALA A 259 10.64 38.51 -1.00
N GLN A 260 10.01 38.51 0.18
CA GLN A 260 8.75 39.21 0.50
C GLN A 260 7.50 38.59 -0.16
N THR A 261 7.46 37.25 -0.26
CA THR A 261 6.30 36.44 -0.69
C THR A 261 5.47 35.94 0.51
N GLU A 262 4.59 34.95 0.27
CA GLU A 262 3.80 34.26 1.32
C GLU A 262 4.54 33.03 1.89
N ASP A 263 5.60 32.53 1.24
CA ASP A 263 6.41 31.39 1.72
C ASP A 263 7.79 31.77 2.30
N ASP A 264 8.10 33.07 2.37
CA ASP A 264 9.12 33.67 3.25
C ASP A 264 9.07 33.03 4.65
N LEU A 265 10.21 32.55 5.16
CA LEU A 265 10.25 31.80 6.43
C LEU A 265 10.66 32.69 7.62
N VAL A 266 9.99 32.47 8.75
CA VAL A 266 10.30 33.10 10.06
C VAL A 266 10.96 32.07 10.96
N PHE A 267 12.16 32.36 11.47
CA PHE A 267 13.00 31.42 12.21
C PHE A 267 12.24 30.74 13.36
N VAL A 268 11.55 31.55 14.15
CA VAL A 268 10.86 31.11 15.37
C VAL A 268 9.67 30.19 15.08
N ASP A 269 8.98 30.37 13.96
CA ASP A 269 7.86 29.51 13.57
C ASP A 269 8.32 28.18 12.98
N VAL A 270 9.49 28.15 12.32
CA VAL A 270 10.16 26.89 11.93
C VAL A 270 10.60 26.10 13.18
N VAL A 271 11.14 26.76 14.21
CA VAL A 271 11.49 26.12 15.49
C VAL A 271 10.25 25.55 16.21
N ARG A 272 9.14 26.29 16.23
CA ARG A 272 7.85 25.78 16.74
C ARG A 272 7.40 24.56 15.94
N GLN A 273 7.50 24.59 14.61
CA GLN A 273 7.12 23.49 13.73
C GLN A 273 7.96 22.23 13.97
N LEU A 274 9.28 22.34 14.21
CA LEU A 274 10.13 21.22 14.61
C LEU A 274 9.66 20.61 15.94
N ARG A 275 9.52 21.44 16.98
CA ARG A 275 9.12 21.02 18.33
C ARG A 275 7.76 20.31 18.33
N ASP A 276 6.80 20.84 17.58
CA ASP A 276 5.44 20.29 17.52
C ASP A 276 5.37 19.01 16.66
N LYS A 277 6.32 18.80 15.74
CA LYS A 277 6.59 17.52 15.04
C LYS A 277 7.41 16.51 15.87
N GLY A 278 7.81 16.86 17.10
CA GLY A 278 8.63 16.04 17.98
C GLY A 278 10.09 15.92 17.55
N ILE A 279 10.63 16.94 16.86
CA ILE A 279 12.03 16.99 16.42
C ILE A 279 12.82 17.92 17.37
N SER A 280 13.87 17.36 17.97
CA SER A 280 14.83 18.05 18.83
C SER A 280 16.07 18.48 18.03
N VAL A 281 16.69 19.61 18.39
CA VAL A 281 17.93 20.11 17.78
C VAL A 281 19.08 20.07 18.78
N VAL A 282 20.06 19.21 18.53
CA VAL A 282 21.39 19.29 19.15
C VAL A 282 22.20 20.30 18.34
N ALA A 283 22.30 21.52 18.85
CA ALA A 283 23.05 22.62 18.27
C ALA A 283 24.54 22.52 18.64
N VAL A 284 25.41 22.38 17.64
CA VAL A 284 26.87 22.35 17.75
C VAL A 284 27.42 23.62 17.08
N ASP A 285 27.72 24.59 17.92
CA ASP A 285 28.01 25.98 17.57
C ASP A 285 29.53 26.23 17.58
N SER A 286 30.11 26.51 16.41
CA SER A 286 31.53 26.87 16.22
C SER A 286 31.76 28.39 16.20
N GLY A 287 30.69 29.18 16.31
CA GLY A 287 30.71 30.64 16.20
C GLY A 287 31.16 31.34 17.47
N TYR A 288 31.69 32.55 17.31
CA TYR A 288 32.14 33.38 18.43
C TYR A 288 31.32 34.68 18.58
N SER A 289 30.21 34.80 17.83
CA SER A 289 29.34 35.98 17.83
C SER A 289 28.09 35.74 18.69
N ARG A 290 27.59 36.81 19.34
CA ARG A 290 26.31 36.77 20.08
C ARG A 290 25.08 36.60 19.21
N ALA A 291 25.23 36.76 17.89
CA ALA A 291 24.16 36.54 16.93
C ALA A 291 24.06 35.04 16.60
N SER A 292 25.22 34.40 16.38
CA SER A 292 25.34 32.94 16.24
C SER A 292 24.85 32.21 17.50
N GLU A 293 25.37 32.58 18.69
CA GLU A 293 24.90 32.00 19.96
C GLU A 293 23.37 32.12 20.14
N ALA A 294 22.79 33.25 19.73
CA ALA A 294 21.34 33.45 19.76
C ALA A 294 20.60 32.49 18.81
N THR A 295 21.08 32.31 17.57
CA THR A 295 20.52 31.36 16.59
C THR A 295 20.63 29.92 17.07
N PHE A 296 21.83 29.45 17.47
CA PHE A 296 22.04 28.08 17.90
C PHE A 296 21.31 27.72 19.20
N ARG A 297 21.24 28.63 20.18
CA ARG A 297 20.36 28.46 21.36
C ARG A 297 18.88 28.54 20.97
N GLY A 298 18.52 29.46 20.08
CA GLY A 298 17.17 29.71 19.62
C GLY A 298 16.50 28.50 18.98
N MET A 299 17.25 27.69 18.22
CA MET A 299 16.74 26.42 17.66
C MET A 299 16.71 25.25 18.66
N SER A 300 17.58 25.24 19.67
CA SER A 300 17.79 24.09 20.57
C SER A 300 17.09 24.27 21.92
N VAL A 301 17.73 24.99 22.85
CA VAL A 301 17.33 25.18 24.26
C VAL A 301 16.34 26.33 24.48
N GLY A 302 16.12 27.17 23.46
CA GLY A 302 15.33 28.40 23.54
C GLY A 302 16.19 29.63 23.80
N TYR A 303 15.84 30.74 23.15
CA TYR A 303 16.52 32.03 23.30
C TYR A 303 15.60 33.17 22.84
N ALA A 304 15.61 34.28 23.59
CA ALA A 304 14.73 35.43 23.36
C ALA A 304 13.25 35.00 23.19
N GLU A 305 12.59 35.37 22.10
CA GLU A 305 11.22 34.97 21.73
C GLU A 305 11.08 33.53 21.20
N SER A 306 12.18 32.80 20.98
CA SER A 306 12.14 31.40 20.54
C SER A 306 12.01 30.43 21.71
N PRO A 307 11.02 29.51 21.69
CA PRO A 307 10.86 28.49 22.73
C PRO A 307 11.89 27.35 22.64
N GLY A 308 12.66 27.27 21.55
CA GLY A 308 13.50 26.10 21.25
C GLY A 308 12.70 24.84 20.94
N THR A 309 13.43 23.73 20.77
CA THR A 309 12.90 22.38 20.55
C THR A 309 13.03 21.47 21.77
N ASN A 310 13.39 22.02 22.94
CA ASN A 310 13.92 21.29 24.10
C ASN A 310 15.22 20.49 23.80
N GLY A 311 15.93 20.84 22.72
CA GLY A 311 17.19 20.20 22.35
C GLY A 311 18.36 20.58 23.27
N ARG A 312 19.59 20.20 22.90
CA ARG A 312 20.82 20.61 23.62
C ARG A 312 21.62 21.65 22.82
N TYR A 313 22.33 22.54 23.52
CA TYR A 313 23.27 23.51 22.95
C TYR A 313 24.69 23.22 23.41
N PHE A 314 25.67 23.27 22.50
CA PHE A 314 27.08 23.11 22.81
C PHE A 314 27.97 24.03 21.96
N GLN A 315 28.69 24.93 22.62
CA GLN A 315 29.74 25.75 22.01
C GLN A 315 31.03 24.94 21.87
N LEU A 316 31.52 24.79 20.63
CA LEU A 316 32.86 24.29 20.34
C LEU A 316 33.92 25.35 20.70
N VAL A 317 35.06 24.89 21.21
CA VAL A 317 36.30 25.67 21.34
C VAL A 317 37.28 25.30 20.20
N ASN A 318 37.01 24.22 19.48
CA ASN A 318 37.61 23.81 18.20
C ASN A 318 36.93 22.52 17.68
N ALA A 319 37.00 22.30 16.37
CA ALA A 319 36.50 21.10 15.68
C ALA A 319 36.75 19.77 16.42
N SER A 320 37.94 19.55 17.01
CA SER A 320 38.32 18.24 17.57
C SER A 320 37.43 17.75 18.74
N GLN A 321 36.62 18.63 19.33
CA GLN A 321 35.64 18.27 20.36
C GLN A 321 34.36 17.61 19.79
N ILE A 322 34.06 17.81 18.50
CA ILE A 322 32.85 17.30 17.82
C ILE A 322 32.53 15.84 18.16
N PRO A 323 33.47 14.87 18.09
CA PRO A 323 33.12 13.47 18.27
C PRO A 323 32.66 13.15 19.70
N THR A 324 33.20 13.86 20.70
CA THR A 324 32.81 13.68 22.10
C THR A 324 31.50 14.42 22.39
N ALA A 325 31.38 15.67 21.92
CA ALA A 325 30.20 16.50 22.13
C ALA A 325 28.95 15.85 21.52
N VAL A 326 28.97 15.54 20.22
CA VAL A 326 27.82 14.95 19.49
C VAL A 326 27.35 13.66 20.15
N THR A 327 28.27 12.76 20.48
CA THR A 327 27.93 11.50 21.17
C THR A 327 27.31 11.75 22.55
N GLN A 328 27.91 12.60 23.40
CA GLN A 328 27.37 12.87 24.74
C GLN A 328 25.99 13.54 24.71
N LEU A 329 25.79 14.50 23.82
CA LEU A 329 24.53 15.25 23.72
C LEU A 329 23.39 14.34 23.25
N ILE A 330 23.62 13.51 22.23
CA ILE A 330 22.61 12.54 21.75
C ILE A 330 22.27 11.49 22.83
N ILE A 331 23.25 11.01 23.60
CA ILE A 331 22.99 10.11 24.73
C ILE A 331 22.08 10.81 25.78
N SER A 332 22.35 12.09 26.08
CA SER A 332 21.54 12.88 27.01
C SER A 332 20.11 13.18 26.51
N GLU A 333 19.88 13.10 25.20
CA GLU A 333 18.56 13.18 24.54
C GLU A 333 17.79 11.86 24.57
N THR A 334 18.43 10.74 24.93
CA THR A 334 17.80 9.40 24.99
C THR A 334 17.66 8.80 26.39
N GLN A 335 18.26 9.42 27.41
CA GLN A 335 18.19 8.95 28.81
C GLN A 335 17.03 9.53 29.63
N GLN A 336 16.28 10.48 29.05
CA GLN A 336 15.12 11.13 29.66
C GLN A 336 14.06 11.33 28.58
N ILE A 337 12.78 11.31 28.96
CA ILE A 337 11.67 11.73 28.11
C ILE A 337 11.32 13.17 28.48
N ASP A 338 11.60 14.12 27.58
CA ASP A 338 11.35 15.55 27.83
C ASP A 338 9.83 15.85 27.90
N ARG A 339 9.00 15.13 27.13
CA ARG A 339 7.53 15.17 27.10
C ARG A 339 6.91 13.78 26.94
N LEU A 340 6.11 13.37 27.93
CA LEU A 340 5.29 12.14 27.93
C LEU A 340 3.80 12.50 27.87
N TRP A 341 3.08 12.02 26.85
CA TRP A 341 1.63 12.24 26.72
C TRP A 341 0.89 10.98 26.24
N LEU A 342 -0.44 11.03 26.25
CA LEU A 342 -1.27 10.01 25.59
C LEU A 342 -1.85 10.55 24.27
N GLN A 343 -1.72 9.77 23.20
CA GLN A 343 -2.32 10.06 21.89
C GLN A 343 -3.47 9.09 21.63
N VAL A 344 -4.64 9.63 21.28
CA VAL A 344 -5.84 8.85 20.93
C VAL A 344 -5.82 8.57 19.43
N THR A 345 -6.44 7.45 19.01
CA THR A 345 -6.72 7.19 17.59
C THR A 345 -7.53 8.33 16.98
N ALA A 346 -7.13 8.78 15.79
CA ALA A 346 -7.82 9.83 15.06
C ALA A 346 -9.30 9.48 14.80
N GLY A 347 -10.19 10.44 15.08
CA GLY A 347 -11.65 10.28 15.10
C GLY A 347 -12.24 10.09 16.49
N TYR A 348 -11.44 9.66 17.48
CA TYR A 348 -11.86 9.40 18.87
C TYR A 348 -11.34 10.41 19.90
N GLU A 349 -10.63 11.47 19.49
CA GLU A 349 -10.09 12.50 20.39
C GLU A 349 -11.20 13.21 21.18
N SER A 350 -12.41 13.31 20.62
CA SER A 350 -13.59 13.87 21.29
C SER A 350 -14.24 12.91 22.30
N TRP A 351 -13.93 11.61 22.23
CA TRP A 351 -14.46 10.60 23.16
C TRP A 351 -13.63 10.50 24.44
N VAL A 352 -12.34 10.88 24.43
CA VAL A 352 -11.42 10.62 25.56
C VAL A 352 -10.86 11.91 26.13
N GLN A 353 -11.24 12.22 27.37
CA GLN A 353 -10.56 13.24 28.17
C GLN A 353 -9.40 12.61 28.95
N ILE A 354 -8.24 13.26 28.96
CA ILE A 354 -6.98 12.77 29.55
C ILE A 354 -6.47 13.80 30.57
N THR A 355 -6.10 13.35 31.78
CA THR A 355 -5.58 14.22 32.85
C THR A 355 -4.39 13.55 33.58
N PRO A 356 -3.23 14.25 33.72
CA PRO A 356 -2.86 15.50 33.07
C PRO A 356 -2.72 15.31 31.55
N LYS A 357 -2.66 16.40 30.77
CA LYS A 357 -2.51 16.29 29.30
C LYS A 357 -1.15 15.70 28.90
N GLU A 358 -0.10 16.07 29.64
CA GLU A 358 1.26 15.56 29.48
C GLU A 358 2.00 15.65 30.83
N TYR A 359 3.11 14.92 30.93
CA TYR A 359 4.17 15.13 31.91
C TYR A 359 5.44 15.59 31.18
N THR A 360 6.22 16.48 31.81
CA THR A 360 7.54 16.87 31.30
C THR A 360 8.67 16.28 32.13
N ASN A 361 9.88 16.22 31.55
CA ASN A 361 11.13 15.85 32.22
C ASN A 361 11.07 14.49 32.94
N VAL A 362 10.46 13.48 32.31
CA VAL A 362 10.24 12.15 32.88
C VAL A 362 11.53 11.32 32.83
N SER A 363 12.19 11.19 33.98
CA SER A 363 13.36 10.32 34.18
C SER A 363 13.04 8.84 33.96
N ALA A 364 14.09 8.05 33.71
CA ALA A 364 14.04 6.59 33.78
C ALA A 364 13.65 6.06 35.17
N ASN A 365 13.16 4.82 35.23
CA ASN A 365 12.68 4.10 36.41
C ASN A 365 11.53 4.80 37.18
N VAL A 366 10.56 5.40 36.47
CA VAL A 366 9.36 6.01 37.08
C VAL A 366 8.06 5.59 36.39
N THR A 367 7.00 5.40 37.17
CA THR A 367 5.63 5.25 36.63
C THR A 367 4.89 6.57 36.66
N LYS A 368 4.22 6.91 35.56
CA LYS A 368 3.30 8.06 35.44
C LYS A 368 1.87 7.57 35.21
N ALA A 369 0.90 8.24 35.80
CA ALA A 369 -0.51 7.88 35.71
C ALA A 369 -1.30 8.95 34.92
N PHE A 370 -2.17 8.51 34.04
CA PHE A 370 -3.12 9.32 33.30
C PHE A 370 -4.53 8.86 33.63
N ASP A 371 -5.30 9.69 34.32
CA ASP A 371 -6.73 9.47 34.49
C ASP A 371 -7.42 9.76 33.16
N ILE A 372 -8.25 8.81 32.69
CA ILE A 372 -8.99 8.94 31.45
C ILE A 372 -10.50 8.83 31.69
N ALA A 373 -11.26 9.62 30.95
CA ALA A 373 -12.72 9.56 30.90
C ALA A 373 -13.16 9.33 29.45
N ILE A 374 -13.68 8.14 29.19
CA ILE A 374 -14.19 7.70 27.88
C ILE A 374 -15.69 7.97 27.85
N THR A 375 -16.11 8.99 27.11
CA THR A 375 -17.50 9.41 26.97
C THR A 375 -17.99 9.09 25.56
N VAL A 376 -19.07 8.32 25.44
CA VAL A 376 -19.74 8.11 24.14
C VAL A 376 -20.47 9.40 23.77
N PRO A 377 -20.27 9.98 22.57
CA PRO A 377 -21.01 11.14 22.12
C PRO A 377 -22.54 10.94 22.14
N THR A 378 -23.29 12.03 22.29
CA THR A 378 -24.75 11.98 22.21
C THR A 378 -25.19 11.74 20.77
N GLY A 379 -25.96 10.69 20.53
CA GLY A 379 -26.44 10.32 19.19
C GLY A 379 -25.57 9.30 18.44
N THR A 380 -24.48 8.81 19.05
CA THR A 380 -23.74 7.66 18.52
C THR A 380 -24.67 6.45 18.33
N PRO A 381 -24.68 5.80 17.14
CA PRO A 381 -25.44 4.57 16.90
C PRO A 381 -25.04 3.42 17.83
N SER A 382 -25.86 2.38 17.86
CA SER A 382 -25.50 1.11 18.50
C SER A 382 -24.51 0.32 17.63
N GLY A 383 -23.54 -0.32 18.27
CA GLY A 383 -22.38 -0.91 17.59
C GLY A 383 -21.24 -1.26 18.56
N PHE A 384 -20.12 -1.72 18.01
CA PHE A 384 -18.88 -1.97 18.73
C PHE A 384 -17.78 -1.07 18.16
N TYR A 385 -17.21 -0.23 19.02
CA TYR A 385 -16.27 0.83 18.64
C TYR A 385 -14.88 0.52 19.23
N PRO A 386 -13.98 -0.13 18.47
CA PRO A 386 -12.62 -0.38 18.89
C PRO A 386 -11.72 0.81 18.52
N PHE A 387 -10.89 1.25 19.46
CA PHE A 387 -9.85 2.23 19.20
C PHE A 387 -8.67 2.07 20.15
N LEU A 388 -7.61 2.81 19.90
CA LEU A 388 -6.33 2.67 20.59
C LEU A 388 -5.90 3.99 21.23
N VAL A 389 -5.34 3.89 22.44
CA VAL A 389 -4.63 4.98 23.11
C VAL A 389 -3.16 4.60 23.23
N GLN A 390 -2.28 5.48 22.75
CA GLN A 390 -0.83 5.31 22.69
C GLN A 390 -0.19 6.15 23.79
N ALA A 391 0.79 5.62 24.52
CA ALA A 391 1.73 6.43 25.30
C ALA A 391 2.90 6.87 24.42
N ILE A 392 3.16 8.17 24.35
CA ILE A 392 4.21 8.77 23.51
C ILE A 392 5.20 9.52 24.39
N GLY A 393 6.49 9.21 24.27
CA GLY A 393 7.60 9.97 24.83
C GLY A 393 8.47 10.55 23.72
N ASP A 394 8.54 11.87 23.59
CA ASP A 394 9.36 12.58 22.59
C ASP A 394 9.22 12.08 21.13
N GLY A 395 8.00 11.68 20.75
CA GLY A 395 7.69 11.12 19.43
C GLY A 395 7.97 9.62 19.27
N ALA A 396 8.63 8.98 20.24
CA ALA A 396 8.68 7.53 20.37
C ALA A 396 7.37 7.01 21.00
N ILE A 397 6.79 5.96 20.42
CA ILE A 397 5.69 5.23 21.08
C ILE A 397 6.34 4.37 22.16
N LEU A 398 5.74 4.31 23.34
CA LEU A 398 6.26 3.55 24.49
C LEU A 398 5.37 2.36 24.83
N GLY A 399 4.05 2.53 24.78
CA GLY A 399 3.08 1.53 25.19
C GLY A 399 1.66 1.86 24.72
N LEU A 400 0.71 0.95 24.97
CA LEU A 400 -0.58 0.90 24.28
C LEU A 400 -1.70 0.45 25.23
N THR A 401 -2.91 0.95 25.01
CA THR A 401 -4.15 0.38 25.56
C THR A 401 -5.21 0.26 24.47
N TYR A 402 -5.74 -0.95 24.31
CA TYR A 402 -6.91 -1.30 23.51
C TYR A 402 -8.19 -0.81 24.21
N ILE A 403 -8.99 0.01 23.55
CA ILE A 403 -10.28 0.49 24.06
C ILE A 403 -11.40 -0.14 23.24
N GLU A 404 -12.36 -0.77 23.92
CA GLU A 404 -13.51 -1.43 23.30
C GLU A 404 -14.79 -0.84 23.91
N VAL A 405 -15.55 -0.07 23.12
CA VAL A 405 -16.83 0.50 23.58
C VAL A 405 -18.00 -0.14 22.84
N THR A 406 -18.80 -0.93 23.55
CA THR A 406 -20.08 -1.44 23.04
C THR A 406 -21.18 -0.43 23.34
N VAL A 407 -21.85 0.10 22.32
CA VAL A 407 -23.07 0.89 22.46
C VAL A 407 -24.27 -0.03 22.22
N PRO A 408 -25.09 -0.36 23.24
CA PRO A 408 -26.15 -1.35 23.10
C PRO A 408 -27.24 -0.93 22.11
N ALA A 409 -27.68 -1.87 21.26
CA ALA A 409 -28.89 -1.68 20.47
C ALA A 409 -30.13 -1.53 21.36
N SER A 410 -31.09 -0.71 20.94
CA SER A 410 -32.37 -0.53 21.65
C SER A 410 -33.27 -1.77 21.57
N SER A 411 -33.07 -2.60 20.54
CA SER A 411 -33.83 -3.81 20.25
C SER A 411 -32.90 -4.90 19.68
N PRO A 412 -31.95 -5.43 20.48
CA PRO A 412 -30.93 -6.35 19.99
C PRO A 412 -31.55 -7.69 19.58
N ILE A 413 -31.20 -8.19 18.39
CA ILE A 413 -31.55 -9.54 17.94
C ILE A 413 -30.36 -10.50 18.12
N SER A 414 -30.65 -11.78 18.33
CA SER A 414 -29.63 -12.86 18.40
C SER A 414 -29.55 -13.68 17.11
N ASP A 415 -30.46 -13.46 16.16
CA ASP A 415 -30.63 -14.18 14.90
C ASP A 415 -31.07 -13.18 13.81
N LEU A 416 -30.37 -13.16 12.67
CA LEU A 416 -30.71 -12.33 11.52
C LEU A 416 -31.95 -12.82 10.75
N GLY A 417 -32.33 -14.10 10.92
CA GLY A 417 -33.42 -14.76 10.19
C GLY A 417 -33.01 -15.41 8.86
N PHE A 418 -31.71 -15.63 8.64
CA PHE A 418 -31.17 -16.36 7.48
C PHE A 418 -31.24 -17.87 7.75
N LEU A 419 -31.73 -18.64 6.79
CA LEU A 419 -31.88 -20.09 6.91
C LEU A 419 -31.05 -20.78 5.80
N PRO A 420 -29.99 -21.55 6.13
CA PRO A 420 -29.14 -22.23 5.14
C PRO A 420 -29.89 -23.09 4.11
N SER A 421 -31.05 -23.64 4.46
CA SER A 421 -31.92 -24.47 3.62
C SER A 421 -33.01 -23.70 2.84
N ARG A 422 -33.00 -22.37 2.89
CA ARG A 422 -33.88 -21.45 2.13
C ARG A 422 -33.09 -20.39 1.38
N ASP A 423 -32.13 -19.78 2.06
CA ASP A 423 -31.43 -18.55 1.65
C ASP A 423 -29.98 -18.79 1.21
N GLY A 424 -29.39 -19.94 1.58
CA GLY A 424 -28.14 -20.44 1.01
C GLY A 424 -28.38 -21.23 -0.27
N PHE A 425 -27.31 -21.51 -1.03
CA PHE A 425 -27.38 -22.31 -2.26
C PHE A 425 -27.49 -23.82 -1.97
N GLY A 426 -28.32 -24.53 -2.76
CA GLY A 426 -28.48 -25.99 -2.71
C GLY A 426 -27.56 -26.80 -3.64
N PHE A 427 -26.71 -26.14 -4.44
CA PHE A 427 -25.69 -26.79 -5.27
C PHE A 427 -24.30 -26.78 -4.60
N LYS A 428 -23.36 -27.59 -5.13
CA LYS A 428 -22.03 -27.76 -4.56
C LYS A 428 -21.19 -26.48 -4.78
N ASN A 429 -20.40 -26.08 -3.78
CA ASN A 429 -19.29 -25.15 -4.00
C ASN A 429 -18.36 -25.69 -5.09
N GLN A 430 -17.97 -24.82 -6.02
CA GLN A 430 -17.24 -25.15 -7.24
C GLN A 430 -16.19 -24.09 -7.54
N ASP A 431 -15.17 -24.50 -8.30
CA ASP A 431 -14.20 -23.61 -8.90
C ASP A 431 -14.88 -22.52 -9.76
N SER A 432 -14.29 -21.33 -9.76
CA SER A 432 -14.61 -20.27 -10.71
C SER A 432 -13.33 -19.57 -11.20
N ILE A 433 -13.40 -19.02 -12.40
CA ILE A 433 -12.38 -18.15 -13.00
C ILE A 433 -13.00 -16.76 -13.17
N ARG A 434 -12.26 -15.69 -12.85
CA ARG A 434 -12.67 -14.31 -13.17
C ARG A 434 -12.13 -13.94 -14.55
N THR A 435 -12.92 -13.24 -15.36
CA THR A 435 -12.49 -12.65 -16.64
C THR A 435 -11.87 -11.25 -16.44
N TRP A 436 -11.20 -10.72 -17.47
CA TRP A 436 -10.73 -9.34 -17.48
C TRP A 436 -11.89 -8.35 -17.36
N ASN A 437 -13.07 -8.67 -17.93
CA ASN A 437 -14.26 -7.83 -17.80
C ASN A 437 -14.75 -7.74 -16.35
N MET A 438 -14.69 -8.81 -15.56
CA MET A 438 -15.01 -8.77 -14.12
C MET A 438 -14.02 -7.90 -13.34
N PHE A 439 -12.73 -7.98 -13.67
CA PHE A 439 -11.68 -7.16 -13.05
C PHE A 439 -11.85 -5.67 -13.38
N ARG A 440 -12.10 -5.37 -14.65
CA ARG A 440 -12.40 -4.05 -15.21
C ARG A 440 -13.71 -3.45 -14.69
N GLN A 441 -14.72 -4.27 -14.40
CA GLN A 441 -15.96 -3.84 -13.77
C GLN A 441 -15.76 -3.53 -12.28
N PHE A 442 -14.98 -4.34 -11.57
CA PHE A 442 -14.71 -4.16 -10.15
C PHE A 442 -13.92 -2.87 -9.84
N LEU A 443 -12.81 -2.65 -10.55
CA LEU A 443 -11.95 -1.46 -10.35
C LEU A 443 -12.41 -0.26 -11.21
N GLY A 444 -13.03 -0.51 -12.37
CA GLY A 444 -13.24 0.50 -13.41
C GLY A 444 -12.07 0.55 -14.39
N ALA A 445 -12.38 0.90 -15.64
CA ALA A 445 -11.42 0.85 -16.75
C ALA A 445 -10.23 1.81 -16.58
N ASP A 446 -10.46 3.01 -16.04
CA ASP A 446 -9.43 3.99 -15.70
C ASP A 446 -8.28 3.45 -14.82
N GLN A 447 -8.55 2.53 -13.90
CA GLN A 447 -7.56 1.93 -13.00
C GLN A 447 -6.78 0.75 -13.62
N VAL A 448 -7.22 0.23 -14.77
CA VAL A 448 -6.65 -0.99 -15.39
C VAL A 448 -6.31 -0.85 -16.89
N GLU A 449 -6.76 0.21 -17.56
CA GLU A 449 -6.61 0.49 -18.99
C GLU A 449 -6.27 1.97 -19.24
N TRP A 450 -5.34 2.21 -20.16
CA TRP A 450 -5.10 3.52 -20.73
C TRP A 450 -6.26 3.95 -21.65
N PRO A 451 -6.50 5.26 -21.89
CA PRO A 451 -7.59 5.75 -22.74
C PRO A 451 -7.57 5.23 -24.19
N ASN A 452 -6.45 4.68 -24.66
CA ASN A 452 -6.32 4.08 -25.98
C ASN A 452 -6.76 2.59 -26.02
N GLY A 453 -7.10 1.98 -24.87
CA GLY A 453 -7.50 0.58 -24.72
C GLY A 453 -6.38 -0.36 -24.26
N ASN A 454 -5.14 0.11 -24.16
CA ASN A 454 -4.02 -0.74 -23.71
C ASN A 454 -4.14 -1.01 -22.21
N ARG A 455 -4.05 -2.27 -21.78
CA ARG A 455 -4.02 -2.64 -20.35
C ARG A 455 -2.79 -2.06 -19.65
N ILE A 456 -2.98 -1.46 -18.48
CA ILE A 456 -1.88 -1.05 -17.58
C ILE A 456 -1.19 -2.32 -17.09
N HIS A 457 0.13 -2.42 -17.21
CA HIS A 457 0.81 -3.69 -17.03
C HIS A 457 0.87 -4.16 -15.56
N VAL A 458 0.87 -3.22 -14.61
CA VAL A 458 0.78 -3.53 -13.17
C VAL A 458 -0.57 -4.19 -12.85
N ALA A 459 -1.65 -3.67 -13.45
CA ALA A 459 -2.99 -4.25 -13.36
C ALA A 459 -3.08 -5.63 -14.04
N GLU A 460 -2.42 -5.81 -15.19
CA GLU A 460 -2.31 -7.12 -15.85
C GLU A 460 -1.56 -8.16 -14.99
N ALA A 461 -0.42 -7.79 -14.40
CA ALA A 461 0.35 -8.68 -13.54
C ALA A 461 -0.49 -9.14 -12.35
N PHE A 462 -1.17 -8.18 -11.70
CA PHE A 462 -2.10 -8.47 -10.62
C PHE A 462 -3.27 -9.38 -11.06
N TYR A 463 -3.91 -9.08 -12.20
CA TYR A 463 -5.01 -9.90 -12.73
C TYR A 463 -4.62 -11.37 -12.86
N ARG A 464 -3.48 -11.66 -13.53
CA ARG A 464 -3.05 -13.03 -13.83
C ARG A 464 -2.63 -13.79 -12.58
N GLN A 465 -1.87 -13.15 -11.70
CA GLN A 465 -1.28 -13.80 -10.52
C GLN A 465 -2.30 -13.93 -9.38
N ASN A 466 -3.16 -12.91 -9.22
CA ASN A 466 -3.85 -12.63 -7.95
C ASN A 466 -5.36 -12.35 -8.05
N TYR A 467 -5.96 -12.37 -9.26
CA TYR A 467 -7.42 -12.17 -9.45
C TYR A 467 -8.08 -13.35 -10.17
N ARG A 468 -7.49 -13.74 -11.31
CA ARG A 468 -8.05 -14.72 -12.26
C ARG A 468 -8.32 -16.08 -11.63
N GLU A 469 -7.55 -16.48 -10.60
CA GLU A 469 -7.52 -17.85 -10.06
C GLU A 469 -7.90 -17.97 -8.56
N VAL A 470 -8.21 -16.85 -7.88
CA VAL A 470 -8.78 -16.68 -6.52
C VAL A 470 -9.97 -17.59 -6.14
N GLY A 471 -10.60 -18.25 -7.11
CA GLY A 471 -11.74 -19.15 -6.91
C GLY A 471 -11.51 -20.58 -7.38
N LYS A 472 -10.28 -20.97 -7.73
CA LYS A 472 -9.94 -22.39 -7.91
C LYS A 472 -9.93 -23.10 -6.55
N GLY A 473 -10.27 -24.38 -6.53
CA GLY A 473 -10.56 -25.14 -5.31
C GLY A 473 -11.93 -24.84 -4.67
N GLY A 474 -12.47 -23.62 -4.84
CA GLY A 474 -13.83 -23.28 -4.45
C GLY A 474 -14.11 -21.78 -4.39
N SER A 475 -15.37 -21.39 -4.59
CA SER A 475 -15.86 -20.00 -4.62
C SER A 475 -16.63 -19.63 -3.34
N CYS A 476 -16.08 -19.97 -2.17
CA CYS A 476 -16.79 -19.89 -0.89
C CYS A 476 -17.16 -18.46 -0.46
N ASP A 477 -16.32 -17.47 -0.77
CA ASP A 477 -16.54 -16.05 -0.45
C ASP A 477 -17.63 -15.47 -1.38
N GLY A 478 -17.50 -15.68 -2.70
CA GLY A 478 -18.50 -15.27 -3.68
C GLY A 478 -19.88 -15.90 -3.44
N MET A 479 -19.94 -17.17 -3.03
CA MET A 479 -21.20 -17.83 -2.62
C MET A 479 -21.78 -17.23 -1.33
N SER A 480 -20.93 -16.90 -0.36
CA SER A 480 -21.37 -16.27 0.90
C SER A 480 -21.97 -14.89 0.64
N VAL A 481 -21.26 -14.05 -0.13
CA VAL A 481 -21.68 -12.70 -0.55
C VAL A 481 -22.97 -12.74 -1.36
N ALA A 482 -23.03 -13.56 -2.43
CA ALA A 482 -24.22 -13.65 -3.27
C ALA A 482 -25.46 -14.15 -2.49
N SER A 483 -25.29 -15.06 -1.52
CA SER A 483 -26.39 -15.51 -0.67
C SER A 483 -26.94 -14.40 0.24
N LEU A 484 -26.08 -13.55 0.82
CA LEU A 484 -26.50 -12.39 1.61
C LEU A 484 -27.17 -11.30 0.77
N ILE A 485 -26.61 -10.99 -0.40
CA ILE A 485 -27.17 -10.03 -1.36
C ILE A 485 -28.59 -10.46 -1.77
N ASN A 486 -28.77 -11.74 -2.07
CA ASN A 486 -30.08 -12.30 -2.39
C ASN A 486 -31.05 -12.25 -1.20
N TYR A 487 -30.60 -12.72 -0.04
CA TYR A 487 -31.40 -12.80 1.18
C TYR A 487 -31.93 -11.44 1.66
N ARG A 488 -31.10 -10.39 1.57
CA ARG A 488 -31.49 -9.00 1.91
C ARG A 488 -32.03 -8.21 0.71
N ASN A 489 -32.01 -8.77 -0.49
CA ASN A 489 -32.33 -8.10 -1.76
C ASN A 489 -31.58 -6.76 -1.94
N LEU A 490 -30.25 -6.79 -1.78
CA LEU A 490 -29.39 -5.60 -1.84
C LEU A 490 -29.22 -5.09 -3.28
N SER A 491 -29.02 -3.78 -3.41
CA SER A 491 -28.66 -3.17 -4.70
C SER A 491 -27.20 -3.47 -5.04
N GLN A 492 -26.95 -3.93 -6.26
CA GLN A 492 -25.66 -4.42 -6.74
C GLN A 492 -24.99 -3.40 -7.67
N THR A 493 -24.86 -2.16 -7.21
CA THR A 493 -24.46 -1.00 -8.02
C THR A 493 -23.07 -1.10 -8.64
N ASN A 494 -22.19 -1.95 -8.11
CA ASN A 494 -20.84 -2.21 -8.63
C ASN A 494 -20.77 -3.38 -9.63
N ALA A 495 -21.79 -4.24 -9.74
CA ALA A 495 -21.68 -5.49 -10.49
C ALA A 495 -21.92 -5.35 -12.01
N GLY A 496 -22.60 -4.29 -12.47
CA GLY A 496 -22.81 -4.03 -13.89
C GLY A 496 -23.59 -5.14 -14.59
N ASP A 497 -22.98 -5.81 -15.57
CA ASP A 497 -23.58 -6.95 -16.26
C ASP A 497 -23.64 -8.22 -15.39
N PHE A 498 -22.89 -8.29 -14.28
CA PHE A 498 -22.81 -9.45 -13.37
C PHE A 498 -23.80 -9.38 -12.20
N VAL A 499 -24.88 -8.59 -12.31
CA VAL A 499 -25.93 -8.47 -11.29
C VAL A 499 -26.75 -9.75 -11.21
N MET A 500 -26.76 -10.40 -10.04
CA MET A 500 -27.59 -11.58 -9.81
C MET A 500 -29.08 -11.19 -9.62
N PRO A 501 -30.04 -11.80 -10.33
CA PRO A 501 -31.46 -11.63 -10.04
C PRO A 501 -31.82 -12.10 -8.62
N ASN A 502 -32.93 -11.60 -8.06
CA ASN A 502 -33.42 -12.09 -6.77
C ASN A 502 -34.18 -13.42 -6.94
N TYR A 503 -33.73 -14.46 -6.24
CA TYR A 503 -34.37 -15.75 -6.16
C TYR A 503 -34.78 -16.04 -4.70
N SER A 504 -36.07 -15.95 -4.40
CA SER A 504 -36.61 -16.27 -3.08
C SER A 504 -37.63 -17.42 -3.18
N PRO A 505 -37.32 -18.62 -2.67
CA PRO A 505 -36.07 -19.06 -2.03
C PRO A 505 -34.90 -19.30 -3.01
N LEU A 506 -33.67 -19.23 -2.49
CA LEU A 506 -32.42 -19.47 -3.24
C LEU A 506 -32.03 -20.95 -3.27
N TYR A 507 -32.32 -21.68 -2.19
CA TYR A 507 -31.88 -23.07 -2.03
C TYR A 507 -32.28 -24.05 -3.15
N PRO A 508 -33.52 -24.02 -3.72
CA PRO A 508 -33.88 -24.94 -4.80
C PRO A 508 -33.38 -24.51 -6.18
N GLN A 509 -32.73 -23.35 -6.31
CA GLN A 509 -32.21 -22.89 -7.60
C GLN A 509 -31.05 -23.77 -8.07
N ARG A 510 -30.99 -24.01 -9.38
CA ARG A 510 -29.83 -24.62 -10.03
C ARG A 510 -28.88 -23.52 -10.47
N LYS A 511 -27.57 -23.80 -10.46
CA LYS A 511 -26.56 -22.92 -11.05
C LYS A 511 -26.93 -22.62 -12.51
N ASN A 512 -27.02 -21.35 -12.86
CA ASN A 512 -27.20 -20.79 -14.20
C ASN A 512 -26.10 -19.74 -14.46
N SER A 513 -26.08 -19.15 -15.65
CA SER A 513 -25.19 -18.03 -16.00
C SER A 513 -25.15 -16.95 -14.93
N ASP A 514 -26.31 -16.43 -14.55
CA ASP A 514 -26.44 -15.22 -13.74
C ASP A 514 -25.90 -15.45 -12.31
N ILE A 515 -26.17 -16.63 -11.74
CA ILE A 515 -25.64 -17.05 -10.44
C ILE A 515 -24.13 -17.36 -10.53
N GLU A 516 -23.67 -17.97 -11.63
CA GLU A 516 -22.26 -18.34 -11.83
C GLU A 516 -21.36 -17.13 -12.06
N GLU A 517 -21.77 -16.21 -12.94
CA GLU A 517 -21.08 -14.94 -13.21
C GLU A 517 -21.06 -14.05 -11.97
N ALA A 518 -22.16 -13.97 -11.19
CA ALA A 518 -22.19 -13.21 -9.95
C ALA A 518 -21.30 -13.81 -8.85
N ILE A 519 -21.36 -15.14 -8.61
CA ILE A 519 -20.46 -15.81 -7.66
C ILE A 519 -18.99 -15.57 -8.05
N ALA A 520 -18.66 -15.67 -9.35
CA ALA A 520 -17.33 -15.36 -9.85
C ALA A 520 -16.96 -13.89 -9.59
N PHE A 521 -17.83 -12.92 -9.93
CA PHE A 521 -17.58 -11.50 -9.69
C PHE A 521 -17.29 -11.22 -8.21
N TYR A 522 -18.17 -11.61 -7.30
CA TYR A 522 -18.00 -11.35 -5.86
C TYR A 522 -16.79 -12.08 -5.26
N GLN A 523 -16.49 -13.33 -5.69
CA GLN A 523 -15.25 -14.03 -5.28
C GLN A 523 -13.99 -13.24 -5.62
N GLY A 524 -13.99 -12.43 -6.70
CA GLY A 524 -12.87 -11.58 -7.08
C GLY A 524 -12.62 -10.41 -6.12
N ILE A 525 -13.68 -9.85 -5.53
CA ILE A 525 -13.62 -8.61 -4.72
C ILE A 525 -12.75 -8.79 -3.47
N GLN A 526 -12.62 -10.01 -2.92
CA GLN A 526 -11.74 -10.29 -1.76
C GLN A 526 -10.26 -9.90 -1.98
N SER A 527 -9.84 -9.66 -3.23
CA SER A 527 -8.48 -9.22 -3.59
C SER A 527 -8.28 -7.70 -3.65
N GLY A 528 -9.37 -6.92 -3.51
CA GLY A 528 -9.34 -5.46 -3.54
C GLY A 528 -8.59 -4.83 -2.38
N LEU A 529 -8.17 -3.57 -2.57
CA LEU A 529 -7.50 -2.78 -1.53
C LEU A 529 -8.37 -2.66 -0.28
N GLU A 530 -9.65 -2.35 -0.44
CA GLU A 530 -10.53 -1.99 0.68
C GLU A 530 -10.79 -3.14 1.64
N ILE A 531 -11.16 -4.32 1.14
CA ILE A 531 -11.44 -5.49 1.99
C ILE A 531 -10.19 -5.92 2.75
N ASN A 532 -9.02 -5.90 2.10
CA ASN A 532 -7.77 -6.28 2.74
C ASN A 532 -7.27 -5.23 3.73
N ALA A 533 -7.33 -3.94 3.36
CA ALA A 533 -6.99 -2.85 4.27
C ALA A 533 -7.92 -2.79 5.49
N HIS A 534 -9.24 -2.98 5.31
CA HIS A 534 -10.20 -3.11 6.41
C HIS A 534 -9.85 -4.28 7.33
N ASN A 535 -9.66 -5.48 6.78
CA ASN A 535 -9.34 -6.64 7.61
C ASN A 535 -7.98 -6.52 8.32
N ALA A 536 -6.97 -5.93 7.68
CA ALA A 536 -5.69 -5.61 8.33
C ALA A 536 -5.88 -4.64 9.51
N LYS A 537 -6.56 -3.51 9.27
CA LYS A 537 -6.87 -2.50 10.28
C LYS A 537 -7.69 -3.08 11.44
N LEU A 538 -8.79 -3.78 11.14
CA LEU A 538 -9.67 -4.41 12.14
C LEU A 538 -8.88 -5.41 13.01
N CYS A 539 -8.01 -6.22 12.41
CA CYS A 539 -7.20 -7.17 13.17
C CYS A 539 -6.18 -6.48 14.09
N GLU A 540 -5.60 -5.35 13.65
CA GLU A 540 -4.75 -4.51 14.50
C GLU A 540 -5.57 -3.84 15.63
N PHE A 541 -6.77 -3.32 15.36
CA PHE A 541 -7.68 -2.71 16.34
C PHE A 541 -8.22 -3.66 17.41
N LEU A 542 -8.57 -4.89 17.03
CA LEU A 542 -9.03 -5.91 17.98
C LEU A 542 -7.85 -6.59 18.71
N GLY A 543 -6.62 -6.33 18.26
CA GLY A 543 -5.40 -6.90 18.82
C GLY A 543 -5.21 -8.38 18.47
N LYS A 544 -5.80 -8.84 17.36
CA LYS A 544 -5.88 -10.24 16.90
C LYS A 544 -6.77 -11.17 17.75
N SER A 545 -7.39 -10.67 18.82
CA SER A 545 -8.17 -11.45 19.79
C SER A 545 -9.46 -12.06 19.22
N PRO A 546 -9.62 -13.40 19.20
CA PRO A 546 -10.89 -14.07 18.91
C PRO A 546 -12.06 -13.64 19.80
N ARG A 547 -11.82 -13.33 21.09
CA ARG A 547 -12.83 -12.75 21.99
C ARG A 547 -13.34 -11.41 21.46
N SER A 548 -12.45 -10.53 21.00
CA SER A 548 -12.81 -9.22 20.45
C SER A 548 -13.49 -9.32 19.08
N PHE A 549 -13.04 -10.24 18.22
CA PHE A 549 -13.75 -10.59 16.97
C PHE A 549 -15.16 -11.13 17.24
N TYR A 550 -15.35 -11.93 18.30
CA TYR A 550 -16.68 -12.36 18.71
C TYR A 550 -17.58 -11.18 19.11
N GLN A 551 -17.11 -10.21 19.92
CA GLN A 551 -17.91 -9.04 20.29
C GLN A 551 -18.27 -8.17 19.06
N TYR A 552 -17.34 -8.03 18.10
CA TYR A 552 -17.61 -7.36 16.83
C TYR A 552 -18.72 -8.07 16.02
N LEU A 553 -18.60 -9.39 15.81
CA LEU A 553 -19.63 -10.24 15.17
C LEU A 553 -20.99 -10.15 15.87
N LYS A 554 -20.99 -10.24 17.19
CA LYS A 554 -22.18 -10.12 18.05
C LYS A 554 -22.88 -8.78 17.84
N SER A 555 -22.12 -7.68 17.81
CA SER A 555 -22.67 -6.34 17.59
C SER A 555 -23.30 -6.20 16.19
N HIS A 556 -22.71 -6.79 15.16
CA HIS A 556 -23.27 -6.79 13.81
C HIS A 556 -24.61 -7.54 13.76
N ILE A 557 -24.69 -8.74 14.35
CA ILE A 557 -25.94 -9.50 14.47
C ILE A 557 -26.99 -8.70 15.26
N GLN A 558 -26.61 -8.14 16.42
CA GLN A 558 -27.52 -7.34 17.26
C GLN A 558 -28.09 -6.10 16.56
N ASN A 559 -27.32 -5.49 15.66
CA ASN A 559 -27.74 -4.35 14.83
C ASN A 559 -28.36 -4.77 13.48
N ASN A 560 -28.67 -6.06 13.28
CA ASN A 560 -29.25 -6.62 12.05
C ASN A 560 -28.37 -6.44 10.79
N SER A 561 -27.10 -6.11 10.96
CA SER A 561 -26.10 -5.86 9.91
C SER A 561 -25.37 -7.17 9.55
N PRO A 562 -25.59 -7.75 8.36
CA PRO A 562 -24.95 -8.99 7.97
C PRO A 562 -23.51 -8.77 7.47
N VAL A 563 -22.65 -9.74 7.74
CA VAL A 563 -21.21 -9.71 7.43
C VAL A 563 -20.76 -11.02 6.81
N ILE A 564 -19.59 -11.04 6.19
CA ILE A 564 -18.83 -12.25 5.85
C ILE A 564 -17.82 -12.51 6.96
N LEU A 565 -17.76 -13.75 7.44
CA LEU A 565 -16.73 -14.25 8.34
C LEU A 565 -15.77 -15.13 7.54
N ALA A 566 -14.50 -14.76 7.46
CA ALA A 566 -13.47 -15.68 6.98
C ALA A 566 -12.66 -16.20 8.18
N ILE A 567 -12.46 -17.52 8.21
CA ILE A 567 -11.74 -18.24 9.26
C ILE A 567 -10.42 -18.79 8.71
N LEU A 568 -9.33 -18.60 9.44
CA LEU A 568 -7.96 -18.95 9.04
C LEU A 568 -7.38 -19.85 10.15
N GLY A 569 -7.69 -21.15 10.10
CA GLY A 569 -7.42 -22.09 11.19
C GLY A 569 -6.44 -23.19 10.82
N LYS A 570 -5.57 -23.58 11.76
CA LYS A 570 -4.71 -24.76 11.60
C LYS A 570 -5.48 -26.03 11.91
N ARG A 571 -5.32 -27.06 11.08
CA ARG A 571 -5.81 -28.43 11.35
C ARG A 571 -5.17 -28.99 12.62
N LYS A 572 -5.98 -29.51 13.53
CA LYS A 572 -5.50 -30.05 14.82
C LYS A 572 -4.65 -31.33 14.68
N ASP A 573 -4.83 -32.07 13.59
CA ASP A 573 -4.13 -33.32 13.29
C ASP A 573 -2.87 -33.16 12.43
N SER A 574 -2.86 -32.23 11.46
CA SER A 574 -1.75 -32.02 10.51
C SER A 574 -1.03 -30.67 10.63
N GLN A 575 -1.55 -29.73 11.43
CA GLN A 575 -1.12 -28.31 11.52
C GLN A 575 -1.21 -27.48 10.23
N SER A 576 -1.58 -28.07 9.09
CA SER A 576 -1.78 -27.35 7.83
C SER A 576 -2.93 -26.34 7.94
N GLU A 577 -2.72 -25.15 7.38
CA GLU A 577 -3.71 -24.07 7.36
C GLU A 577 -4.93 -24.40 6.49
N ILE A 578 -6.11 -23.98 6.94
CA ILE A 578 -7.36 -24.00 6.18
C ILE A 578 -8.00 -22.62 6.25
N VAL A 579 -8.42 -22.12 5.09
CA VAL A 579 -9.04 -20.81 4.90
C VAL A 579 -10.40 -21.01 4.25
N HIS A 580 -11.44 -20.45 4.86
CA HIS A 580 -12.83 -20.60 4.39
C HIS A 580 -13.67 -19.37 4.72
N ALA A 581 -14.64 -19.06 3.86
CA ALA A 581 -15.58 -17.95 4.03
C ALA A 581 -17.00 -18.47 4.33
N LEU A 582 -17.67 -17.79 5.26
CA LEU A 582 -18.90 -18.21 5.92
C LEU A 582 -19.83 -17.01 6.12
N VAL A 583 -21.14 -17.27 6.17
CA VAL A 583 -22.14 -16.24 6.55
C VAL A 583 -22.60 -16.50 7.99
N PRO A 584 -22.10 -15.75 9.00
CA PRO A 584 -22.65 -15.79 10.36
C PRO A 584 -24.05 -15.16 10.38
N TYR A 585 -25.01 -15.87 10.98
CA TYR A 585 -26.41 -15.40 11.03
C TYR A 585 -27.03 -15.37 12.43
N ARG A 586 -26.45 -16.07 13.41
CA ARG A 586 -27.04 -16.20 14.75
C ARG A 586 -25.97 -16.49 15.79
N PHE A 587 -26.13 -16.01 17.02
CA PHE A 587 -25.20 -16.34 18.12
C PHE A 587 -25.92 -16.87 19.36
N GLU A 588 -25.17 -17.58 20.20
CA GLU A 588 -25.56 -18.04 21.54
C GLU A 588 -24.39 -17.82 22.51
N GLU A 589 -24.69 -17.51 23.77
CA GLU A 589 -23.71 -17.45 24.88
C GLU A 589 -24.15 -18.46 25.95
N PRO A 590 -23.87 -19.77 25.77
CA PRO A 590 -24.31 -20.82 26.70
C PRO A 590 -23.67 -20.68 28.10
N LEU A 591 -22.51 -20.03 28.20
CA LEU A 591 -21.77 -19.74 29.43
C LEU A 591 -21.00 -18.42 29.26
N SER A 592 -20.49 -17.83 30.35
CA SER A 592 -19.71 -16.59 30.28
C SER A 592 -18.33 -16.75 29.61
N ASP A 593 -17.74 -17.95 29.64
CA ASP A 593 -16.47 -18.30 28.99
C ASP A 593 -16.63 -18.64 27.49
N ARG A 594 -17.87 -18.74 26.98
CA ARG A 594 -18.12 -19.47 25.73
C ARG A 594 -19.25 -18.91 24.90
N ALA A 595 -18.96 -18.68 23.62
CA ALA A 595 -19.95 -18.26 22.65
C ALA A 595 -19.94 -19.16 21.40
N TYR A 596 -21.11 -19.29 20.78
CA TYR A 596 -21.30 -19.98 19.51
C TYR A 596 -21.78 -18.98 18.46
N VAL A 597 -21.21 -18.99 17.26
CA VAL A 597 -21.70 -18.23 16.09
C VAL A 597 -22.09 -19.23 15.01
N TYR A 598 -23.39 -19.33 14.75
CA TYR A 598 -23.97 -20.20 13.73
C TYR A 598 -23.79 -19.58 12.35
N VAL A 599 -23.39 -20.42 11.39
CA VAL A 599 -22.91 -20.02 10.07
C VAL A 599 -23.59 -20.82 8.95
N TYR A 600 -23.81 -20.18 7.80
CA TYR A 600 -24.00 -20.92 6.54
C TYR A 600 -22.63 -21.25 5.96
N ASP A 601 -22.43 -22.54 5.66
CA ASP A 601 -21.25 -23.10 5.01
C ASP A 601 -21.63 -23.58 3.60
N SER A 602 -21.05 -22.96 2.58
CA SER A 602 -21.32 -23.28 1.16
C SER A 602 -20.84 -24.68 0.74
N ASN A 603 -19.94 -25.31 1.52
CA ASN A 603 -19.55 -26.71 1.32
C ASN A 603 -20.61 -27.68 1.88
N LEU A 604 -21.41 -27.25 2.86
CA LEU A 604 -22.38 -28.05 3.61
C LEU A 604 -23.83 -27.56 3.42
N ARG A 605 -24.25 -27.52 2.15
CA ARG A 605 -25.61 -27.25 1.65
C ARG A 605 -26.72 -27.55 2.67
N GLY A 606 -27.40 -26.50 3.15
CA GLY A 606 -28.61 -26.61 3.94
C GLY A 606 -28.44 -27.01 5.41
N ASP A 607 -27.22 -27.29 5.89
CA ASP A 607 -26.99 -27.60 7.30
C ASP A 607 -27.10 -26.33 8.17
N ASN A 608 -28.02 -26.35 9.15
CA ASN A 608 -28.29 -25.27 10.08
C ASN A 608 -27.65 -25.46 11.47
N LYS A 609 -26.80 -26.47 11.64
CA LYS A 609 -26.10 -26.77 12.91
C LYS A 609 -24.66 -26.29 12.93
N ARG A 610 -24.13 -25.89 11.77
CA ARG A 610 -22.78 -25.38 11.57
C ARG A 610 -22.56 -24.12 12.41
N ARG A 611 -21.49 -24.12 13.21
CA ARG A 611 -21.11 -23.01 14.08
C ARG A 611 -19.61 -22.95 14.29
N VAL A 612 -19.08 -21.75 14.50
CA VAL A 612 -17.77 -21.50 15.10
C VAL A 612 -17.95 -21.41 16.61
N GLU A 613 -17.12 -22.10 17.38
CA GLU A 613 -17.14 -22.05 18.85
C GLU A 613 -15.96 -21.23 19.37
N PHE A 614 -16.25 -20.24 20.22
CA PHE A 614 -15.29 -19.33 20.83
C PHE A 614 -15.12 -19.65 22.31
N ASN A 615 -13.88 -19.66 22.79
CA ASN A 615 -13.51 -19.63 24.20
C ASN A 615 -12.96 -18.23 24.52
N LEU A 616 -13.71 -17.49 25.34
CA LEU A 616 -13.52 -16.07 25.61
C LEU A 616 -12.51 -15.80 26.74
N ASP A 617 -12.13 -16.82 27.51
CA ASP A 617 -11.14 -16.73 28.59
C ASP A 617 -9.74 -17.12 28.09
N ASN A 618 -9.64 -18.13 27.23
CA ASN A 618 -8.39 -18.54 26.57
C ASN A 618 -8.10 -17.78 25.27
N ASP A 619 -9.01 -16.92 24.82
CA ASP A 619 -8.91 -16.14 23.57
C ASP A 619 -8.67 -17.01 22.31
N THR A 620 -9.48 -18.07 22.15
CA THR A 620 -9.35 -19.05 21.06
C THR A 620 -10.69 -19.38 20.39
N TRP A 621 -10.64 -19.95 19.18
CA TRP A 621 -11.82 -20.45 18.47
C TRP A 621 -11.58 -21.81 17.80
N THR A 622 -12.66 -22.53 17.52
CA THR A 622 -12.64 -23.82 16.78
C THR A 622 -13.79 -23.95 15.78
N TYR A 623 -13.58 -24.73 14.72
CA TYR A 623 -14.59 -25.13 13.74
C TYR A 623 -14.40 -26.60 13.36
N GLU A 624 -15.50 -27.36 13.21
CA GLU A 624 -15.45 -28.73 12.69
C GLU A 624 -15.27 -28.69 11.16
N TRP A 625 -14.10 -29.03 10.64
CA TRP A 625 -13.90 -29.12 9.20
C TRP A 625 -14.39 -30.47 8.63
N PRO A 626 -15.27 -30.49 7.61
CA PRO A 626 -15.74 -31.73 7.00
C PRO A 626 -14.69 -32.31 6.03
N GLU A 627 -14.33 -33.58 6.19
CA GLU A 627 -13.63 -34.30 5.13
C GLU A 627 -14.65 -34.95 4.21
N ILE A 628 -14.60 -34.59 2.93
CA ILE A 628 -15.62 -34.90 1.93
C ILE A 628 -15.03 -35.77 0.83
N LEU A 629 -15.57 -36.98 0.63
CA LEU A 629 -15.33 -37.77 -0.57
C LEU A 629 -16.42 -37.49 -1.61
N PRO A 630 -16.05 -37.04 -2.83
CA PRO A 630 -16.98 -36.98 -3.96
C PRO A 630 -17.46 -38.39 -4.33
N THR A 631 -18.76 -38.59 -4.54
CA THR A 631 -19.30 -39.85 -5.06
C THR A 631 -20.29 -39.59 -6.21
N PRO A 632 -20.57 -40.56 -7.10
CA PRO A 632 -21.48 -40.38 -8.22
C PRO A 632 -22.94 -40.05 -7.86
N ILE A 633 -23.32 -40.18 -6.58
CA ILE A 633 -24.68 -39.93 -6.07
C ILE A 633 -24.71 -38.64 -5.21
N GLY A 634 -23.55 -38.02 -4.97
CA GLY A 634 -23.39 -36.81 -4.15
C GLY A 634 -22.12 -36.83 -3.32
N ASP A 635 -21.77 -35.68 -2.75
CA ASP A 635 -20.64 -35.55 -1.83
C ASP A 635 -20.97 -36.18 -0.47
N ARG A 636 -20.09 -37.05 0.04
CA ARG A 636 -20.28 -37.73 1.33
C ARG A 636 -19.23 -37.26 2.33
N ILE A 637 -19.67 -36.83 3.51
CA ILE A 637 -18.78 -36.63 4.66
C ILE A 637 -18.29 -38.01 5.12
N ILE A 638 -16.98 -38.17 5.23
CA ILE A 638 -16.31 -39.44 5.58
C ILE A 638 -15.42 -39.36 6.82
N ALA A 639 -15.00 -38.15 7.20
CA ALA A 639 -14.48 -37.84 8.52
C ALA A 639 -14.81 -36.37 8.86
N GLN A 640 -14.53 -35.97 10.10
CA GLN A 640 -14.47 -34.58 10.52
C GLN A 640 -13.15 -34.38 11.28
N THR A 641 -12.49 -33.26 11.03
CA THR A 641 -11.34 -32.80 11.84
C THR A 641 -11.69 -31.47 12.50
N THR A 642 -10.87 -30.99 13.44
CA THR A 642 -11.03 -29.67 14.04
C THR A 642 -9.99 -28.73 13.45
N ILE A 643 -10.41 -27.58 12.95
CA ILE A 643 -9.52 -26.43 12.73
C ILE A 643 -9.68 -25.46 13.90
N GLN A 644 -8.59 -24.81 14.28
CA GLN A 644 -8.52 -23.94 15.45
C GLN A 644 -7.64 -22.73 15.18
N GLY A 645 -7.87 -21.65 15.92
CA GLY A 645 -7.04 -20.44 15.90
C GLY A 645 -7.10 -19.67 17.22
N ASP A 646 -6.13 -18.80 17.39
CA ASP A 646 -5.88 -17.99 18.59
C ASP A 646 -5.42 -16.57 18.16
N SER A 647 -4.90 -15.78 19.10
CA SER A 647 -4.42 -14.40 18.88
C SER A 647 -2.93 -14.26 18.55
N SER A 648 -2.18 -15.36 18.36
CA SER A 648 -0.78 -15.30 17.93
C SER A 648 -0.62 -14.79 16.49
N TYR A 649 -1.65 -14.99 15.65
CA TYR A 649 -1.75 -14.45 14.29
C TYR A 649 -3.18 -13.96 14.01
N CYS A 650 -3.38 -13.29 12.87
CA CYS A 650 -4.71 -12.84 12.46
C CYS A 650 -5.62 -14.01 12.00
N SER A 651 -6.14 -14.81 12.94
CA SER A 651 -6.86 -16.06 12.65
C SER A 651 -8.33 -15.90 12.21
N LEU A 652 -8.87 -14.68 12.24
CA LEU A 652 -10.25 -14.33 11.86
C LEU A 652 -10.30 -13.02 11.07
N LYS A 653 -11.31 -12.90 10.21
CA LYS A 653 -11.61 -11.70 9.41
C LYS A 653 -13.12 -11.47 9.33
N VAL A 654 -13.57 -10.23 9.43
CA VAL A 654 -15.00 -9.88 9.42
C VAL A 654 -15.23 -8.68 8.50
N THR A 655 -15.79 -8.96 7.32
CA THR A 655 -16.02 -7.97 6.26
C THR A 655 -17.52 -7.64 6.19
N PRO A 656 -17.94 -6.38 6.46
CA PRO A 656 -19.32 -5.97 6.26
C PRO A 656 -19.79 -6.10 4.81
N ILE A 657 -21.05 -6.51 4.59
CA ILE A 657 -21.54 -6.85 3.24
C ILE A 657 -21.48 -5.65 2.27
N GLU A 658 -21.66 -4.44 2.78
CA GLU A 658 -21.63 -3.20 2.01
C GLU A 658 -20.23 -2.82 1.51
N MET A 659 -19.17 -3.52 1.92
CA MET A 659 -17.86 -3.43 1.26
C MET A 659 -17.86 -4.11 -0.11
N TYR A 660 -18.55 -5.25 -0.25
CA TYR A 660 -18.65 -5.99 -1.51
C TYR A 660 -19.57 -5.33 -2.54
N LEU A 661 -20.28 -4.25 -2.16
CA LEU A 661 -21.15 -3.45 -3.03
C LEU A 661 -20.48 -2.16 -3.54
N ARG A 662 -19.24 -1.90 -3.14
CA ARG A 662 -18.46 -0.73 -3.57
C ARG A 662 -17.65 -1.06 -4.83
N ARG A 663 -17.34 -0.02 -5.62
CA ARG A 663 -16.27 -0.07 -6.62
C ARG A 663 -14.94 -0.13 -5.87
N GLY A 664 -14.02 -0.97 -6.34
CA GLY A 664 -12.71 -1.17 -5.69
C GLY A 664 -11.65 -0.18 -6.15
N VAL A 665 -10.63 0.00 -5.32
CA VAL A 665 -9.42 0.78 -5.62
C VAL A 665 -8.22 -0.15 -5.84
N ALA A 666 -7.39 0.21 -6.81
CA ALA A 666 -6.22 -0.54 -7.20
C ALA A 666 -4.98 -0.18 -6.36
N TRP A 667 -4.18 -1.20 -6.02
CA TRP A 667 -2.95 -1.08 -5.22
C TRP A 667 -1.88 -0.16 -5.82
N TRP A 668 -1.91 0.07 -7.14
CA TRP A 668 -0.96 0.91 -7.88
C TRP A 668 -1.44 2.35 -8.12
N THR A 669 -2.59 2.74 -7.58
CA THR A 669 -3.12 4.12 -7.72
C THR A 669 -2.17 5.19 -7.18
N LEU A 670 -2.02 6.27 -7.94
CA LEU A 670 -1.38 7.50 -7.50
C LEU A 670 -2.42 8.41 -6.78
N PRO A 671 -2.00 9.41 -5.98
CA PRO A 671 -2.94 10.29 -5.28
C PRO A 671 -3.74 11.23 -6.21
N ASP A 672 -3.12 11.72 -7.29
CA ASP A 672 -3.58 12.92 -8.02
C ASP A 672 -4.28 12.64 -9.36
N TRP A 673 -4.63 11.39 -9.66
CA TRP A 673 -5.23 11.00 -10.95
C TRP A 673 -6.72 10.67 -10.86
N ARG A 674 -7.50 11.24 -11.79
CA ARG A 674 -8.89 10.91 -12.16
C ARG A 674 -9.80 10.50 -10.98
N ALA A 675 -10.12 11.50 -10.15
CA ALA A 675 -10.96 11.37 -8.98
C ALA A 675 -12.28 10.58 -9.20
N MET A 676 -12.54 9.61 -8.33
CA MET A 676 -13.51 9.80 -7.22
C MET A 676 -13.49 8.62 -6.23
N GLN A 677 -13.46 8.95 -4.94
CA GLN A 677 -13.67 8.06 -3.77
C GLN A 677 -12.56 7.00 -3.53
N SER A 678 -12.07 6.72 -2.32
CA SER A 678 -12.45 7.22 -0.98
C SER A 678 -11.22 7.69 -0.17
N ILE A 679 -11.45 8.48 0.88
CA ILE A 679 -10.40 8.95 1.81
C ILE A 679 -9.61 7.77 2.39
N GLN A 680 -10.27 6.63 2.63
CA GLN A 680 -9.69 5.42 3.24
C GLN A 680 -8.63 4.72 2.37
N ALA A 681 -8.59 5.00 1.06
CA ALA A 681 -7.55 4.52 0.15
C ALA A 681 -6.33 5.46 0.11
N GLN A 682 -6.56 6.79 0.12
CA GLN A 682 -5.49 7.77 0.20
C GLN A 682 -4.68 7.63 1.50
N THR A 683 -5.34 7.33 2.62
CA THR A 683 -4.68 7.14 3.94
C THR A 683 -4.00 5.79 4.13
N PHE A 684 -4.01 4.87 3.15
CA PHE A 684 -3.28 3.61 3.27
C PHE A 684 -1.84 3.76 2.75
N SER A 685 -0.88 3.85 3.68
CA SER A 685 0.57 3.82 3.45
C SER A 685 1.11 2.39 3.49
N SER A 686 0.57 1.52 2.65
CA SER A 686 1.03 0.13 2.52
C SER A 686 1.21 -0.22 1.05
N GLN A 687 2.26 -0.98 0.76
CA GLN A 687 2.40 -1.72 -0.49
C GLN A 687 1.87 -3.16 -0.30
N LEU A 688 1.44 -3.77 -1.40
CA LEU A 688 1.06 -5.17 -1.41
C LEU A 688 2.20 -6.01 -1.95
N LEU A 689 2.69 -6.95 -1.15
CA LEU A 689 3.43 -8.09 -1.66
C LEU A 689 2.46 -9.25 -1.92
N ALA A 690 2.72 -10.03 -2.95
CA ALA A 690 2.02 -11.26 -3.24
C ALA A 690 3.03 -12.36 -3.56
N THR A 691 2.79 -13.56 -3.05
CA THR A 691 3.63 -14.74 -3.31
C THR A 691 2.78 -15.90 -3.80
N SER A 692 3.30 -16.67 -4.75
CA SER A 692 2.66 -17.85 -5.34
C SER A 692 3.67 -18.97 -5.56
N GLY A 693 3.23 -20.23 -5.55
CA GLY A 693 4.07 -21.40 -5.81
C GLY A 693 4.65 -22.03 -4.53
N PRO A 694 5.57 -23.01 -4.67
CA PRO A 694 6.10 -23.80 -3.55
C PRO A 694 7.19 -23.06 -2.74
N ALA A 695 7.04 -21.74 -2.57
CA ALA A 695 7.93 -20.87 -1.82
C ALA A 695 7.18 -20.14 -0.70
N ARG A 696 7.61 -20.35 0.54
CA ARG A 696 7.12 -19.61 1.70
C ARG A 696 7.89 -18.29 1.81
N LEU A 697 7.17 -17.17 1.92
CA LEU A 697 7.76 -15.84 2.13
C LEU A 697 7.99 -15.58 3.62
N LEU A 698 9.09 -14.90 3.93
CA LEU A 698 9.43 -14.33 5.23
C LEU A 698 9.90 -12.89 5.00
N ILE A 699 9.11 -11.94 5.47
CA ILE A 699 9.45 -10.51 5.49
C ILE A 699 10.14 -10.24 6.82
N THR A 700 11.24 -9.48 6.82
CA THR A 700 11.95 -9.10 8.05
C THR A 700 12.34 -7.62 8.01
N ASP A 701 11.86 -6.84 8.97
CA ASP A 701 12.06 -5.39 9.03
C ASP A 701 13.40 -4.97 9.67
N ASP A 702 13.65 -3.67 9.76
CA ASP A 702 14.86 -3.08 10.36
C ASP A 702 15.01 -3.30 11.87
N GLN A 703 13.98 -3.85 12.51
CA GLN A 703 13.97 -4.20 13.93
C GLN A 703 14.05 -5.74 14.13
N GLY A 704 14.22 -6.50 13.05
CA GLY A 704 14.37 -7.96 13.07
C GLY A 704 13.07 -8.74 13.23
N ARG A 705 11.91 -8.06 13.18
CA ARG A 705 10.59 -8.69 13.34
C ARG A 705 10.12 -9.28 12.03
N ARG A 706 9.33 -10.34 12.12
CA ARG A 706 8.94 -11.21 11.01
C ARG A 706 7.46 -11.14 10.67
N LEU A 707 7.15 -11.18 9.38
CA LEU A 707 5.82 -11.51 8.86
C LEU A 707 5.99 -12.61 7.81
N GLY A 708 5.32 -13.76 7.98
CA GLY A 708 5.49 -14.93 7.13
C GLY A 708 6.13 -16.13 7.84
N TRP A 709 6.58 -17.13 7.08
CA TRP A 709 7.05 -18.40 7.66
C TRP A 709 8.56 -18.49 7.79
N ASP A 710 9.02 -18.82 8.98
CA ASP A 710 10.40 -19.22 9.25
C ASP A 710 10.39 -20.74 9.50
N GLY A 711 10.84 -21.51 8.51
CA GLY A 711 10.61 -22.96 8.47
C GLY A 711 9.13 -23.30 8.30
N ALA A 712 8.53 -23.93 9.32
CA ALA A 712 7.10 -24.29 9.37
C ALA A 712 6.28 -23.40 10.32
N ASP A 713 6.94 -22.54 11.10
CA ASP A 713 6.28 -21.63 12.03
C ASP A 713 5.95 -20.32 11.32
N PHE A 714 4.74 -19.80 11.56
CA PHE A 714 4.25 -18.55 11.00
C PHE A 714 4.38 -17.43 12.03
N TYR A 715 4.91 -16.29 11.58
CA TYR A 715 5.16 -15.10 12.39
C TYR A 715 4.38 -13.91 11.84
N ASP A 716 3.93 -13.06 12.75
CA ASP A 716 3.05 -11.92 12.47
C ASP A 716 3.37 -10.81 13.48
N GLU A 717 4.66 -10.44 13.50
CA GLU A 717 5.35 -9.57 14.45
C GLU A 717 5.48 -8.12 13.93
N ILE A 718 5.51 -7.93 12.60
CA ILE A 718 5.70 -6.60 11.97
C ILE A 718 4.43 -5.74 12.18
N PRO A 719 4.50 -4.59 12.89
CA PRO A 719 3.36 -3.74 13.20
C PRO A 719 2.72 -3.13 11.96
N GLY A 720 1.38 -3.13 11.90
CA GLY A 720 0.64 -2.57 10.78
C GLY A 720 0.94 -3.18 9.41
N ALA A 721 1.70 -4.27 9.38
CA ALA A 721 1.74 -5.24 8.30
C ALA A 721 0.74 -6.37 8.63
N SER A 722 0.34 -7.15 7.65
CA SER A 722 -0.50 -8.34 7.87
C SER A 722 -0.46 -9.33 6.71
N TYR A 723 -0.67 -10.60 7.03
CA TYR A 723 -0.87 -11.65 6.04
C TYR A 723 -2.37 -11.86 5.75
N ALA A 724 -2.67 -12.08 4.49
CA ALA A 724 -4.00 -12.37 3.99
C ALA A 724 -3.91 -13.53 2.98
N PRO A 725 -4.09 -14.79 3.42
CA PRO A 725 -4.23 -15.90 2.49
C PRO A 725 -5.47 -15.67 1.61
N ILE A 726 -5.35 -16.06 0.35
CA ILE A 726 -6.43 -16.00 -0.64
C ILE A 726 -7.24 -17.29 -0.51
N ALA A 727 -8.57 -17.20 -0.39
CA ALA A 727 -9.40 -18.36 -0.12
C ALA A 727 -9.21 -19.47 -1.16
N MET A 728 -8.78 -20.65 -0.71
CA MET A 728 -8.58 -21.88 -1.51
C MET A 728 -7.56 -21.79 -2.67
N SER A 729 -6.71 -20.76 -2.73
CA SER A 729 -5.73 -20.60 -3.82
C SER A 729 -4.80 -21.82 -3.97
N ILE A 730 -4.88 -22.50 -5.12
CA ILE A 730 -4.15 -23.74 -5.44
C ILE A 730 -2.62 -23.59 -5.58
N SER A 731 -2.08 -22.42 -5.24
CA SER A 731 -0.70 -22.02 -5.52
C SER A 731 0.31 -22.54 -4.49
N GLY A 732 -0.11 -22.91 -3.29
CA GLY A 732 0.75 -23.55 -2.29
C GLY A 732 0.54 -23.03 -0.87
N GLU A 733 1.12 -23.73 0.11
CA GLU A 733 1.09 -23.31 1.50
C GLU A 733 1.87 -22.00 1.66
N GLY A 734 1.15 -20.97 2.07
CA GLY A 734 1.68 -19.63 2.23
C GLY A 734 1.65 -18.75 0.99
N SER A 735 0.99 -19.18 -0.09
CA SER A 735 0.62 -18.28 -1.18
C SER A 735 -0.49 -17.32 -0.73
N GLY A 736 -0.38 -16.04 -1.09
CA GLY A 736 -1.35 -15.02 -0.68
C GLY A 736 -0.77 -13.61 -0.62
N PHE A 737 -1.53 -12.73 0.03
CA PHE A 737 -1.28 -11.30 0.14
C PHE A 737 -0.55 -10.93 1.43
N TYR A 738 0.36 -9.98 1.30
CA TYR A 738 1.25 -9.49 2.34
C TYR A 738 1.20 -7.97 2.33
N HIS A 739 0.42 -7.39 3.23
CA HIS A 739 0.32 -5.95 3.38
C HIS A 739 1.50 -5.49 4.23
N VAL A 740 2.31 -4.57 3.73
CA VAL A 740 3.50 -4.08 4.45
C VAL A 740 3.53 -2.55 4.35
N PRO A 741 3.82 -1.82 5.45
CA PRO A 741 3.94 -0.38 5.40
C PRO A 741 4.94 0.07 4.33
N SER A 742 4.61 1.14 3.60
CA SER A 742 5.52 1.73 2.60
C SER A 742 6.60 2.63 3.22
N ASP A 743 6.49 2.93 4.52
CA ASP A 743 7.44 3.73 5.30
C ASP A 743 8.43 2.89 6.14
N ILE A 744 8.39 1.55 6.04
CA ILE A 744 9.40 0.66 6.64
C ILE A 744 10.31 0.05 5.58
N ARG A 745 11.59 -0.15 5.93
CA ARG A 745 12.50 -1.01 5.17
C ARG A 745 12.34 -2.45 5.64
N TYR A 746 12.48 -3.38 4.71
CA TYR A 746 12.53 -4.81 5.00
C TYR A 746 13.46 -5.53 4.02
N THR A 747 13.94 -6.68 4.45
CA THR A 747 14.42 -7.74 3.56
C THR A 747 13.31 -8.76 3.37
N LEU A 748 13.27 -9.38 2.21
CA LEU A 748 12.45 -10.57 1.97
C LEU A 748 13.38 -11.77 1.91
N ARG A 749 12.99 -12.88 2.51
CA ARG A 749 13.52 -14.20 2.19
C ARG A 749 12.36 -15.03 1.67
N ALA A 750 12.58 -15.74 0.57
CA ALA A 750 11.64 -16.75 0.12
C ALA A 750 12.34 -18.11 0.15
N HIS A 751 11.70 -19.09 0.78
CA HIS A 751 12.24 -20.42 1.06
C HIS A 751 11.42 -21.48 0.33
N GLY A 752 12.07 -22.23 -0.56
CA GLY A 752 11.47 -23.34 -1.28
C GLY A 752 11.14 -24.51 -0.35
N TYR A 753 9.88 -24.89 -0.23
CA TYR A 753 9.45 -26.08 0.54
C TYR A 753 9.11 -27.28 -0.38
N GLY A 754 9.07 -27.06 -1.69
CA GLY A 754 8.90 -28.09 -2.71
C GLY A 754 9.61 -27.71 -4.02
N GLU A 755 9.31 -28.43 -5.10
CA GLU A 755 9.87 -28.18 -6.44
C GLU A 755 8.82 -27.55 -7.37
N GLY A 756 9.20 -26.55 -8.18
CA GLY A 756 8.30 -25.93 -9.15
C GLY A 756 8.72 -24.53 -9.60
N ARG A 757 7.72 -23.67 -9.83
CA ARG A 757 7.89 -22.23 -10.10
C ARG A 757 7.20 -21.41 -9.03
N ALA A 758 7.82 -20.30 -8.62
CA ALA A 758 7.21 -19.30 -7.76
C ALA A 758 7.34 -17.89 -8.35
N ASP A 759 6.42 -17.02 -7.95
CA ASP A 759 6.47 -15.58 -8.17
C ASP A 759 6.45 -14.86 -6.81
N VAL A 760 7.25 -13.79 -6.68
CA VAL A 760 7.18 -12.82 -5.58
C VAL A 760 7.05 -11.43 -6.21
N SER A 761 5.87 -10.82 -6.05
CA SER A 761 5.48 -9.55 -6.67
C SER A 761 5.24 -8.48 -5.60
N VAL A 762 5.59 -7.23 -5.89
CA VAL A 762 5.32 -6.07 -5.04
C VAL A 762 4.62 -4.99 -5.86
N PHE A 763 3.38 -4.70 -5.49
CA PHE A 763 2.52 -3.69 -6.07
C PHE A 763 2.51 -2.48 -5.12
N GLY A 764 3.04 -1.35 -5.60
CA GLY A 764 3.05 -0.09 -4.87
C GLY A 764 2.51 1.06 -5.71
N LYS A 765 2.32 2.24 -5.09
CA LYS A 765 1.74 3.41 -5.75
C LYS A 765 2.62 3.82 -6.94
N GLY A 766 2.12 3.62 -8.17
CA GLY A 766 2.84 3.85 -9.41
C GLY A 766 3.90 2.82 -9.82
N TYR A 767 4.08 1.68 -9.13
CA TYR A 767 5.13 0.70 -9.49
C TYR A 767 4.77 -0.79 -9.31
N LEU A 768 5.52 -1.61 -10.05
CA LEU A 768 5.63 -3.06 -9.87
C LEU A 768 7.11 -3.41 -9.71
N VAL A 769 7.45 -4.21 -8.71
CA VAL A 769 8.74 -4.91 -8.60
C VAL A 769 8.46 -6.40 -8.49
N GLN A 770 9.12 -7.25 -9.28
CA GLN A 770 8.82 -8.69 -9.27
C GLN A 770 10.06 -9.56 -9.52
N LEU A 771 10.17 -10.66 -8.76
CA LEU A 771 10.90 -11.86 -9.15
C LEU A 771 9.88 -12.91 -9.59
N SER A 772 9.86 -13.28 -10.87
CA SER A 772 8.88 -14.20 -11.45
C SER A 772 9.50 -15.43 -12.10
N ASN A 773 8.68 -16.46 -12.33
CA ASN A 773 9.06 -17.69 -13.00
C ASN A 773 10.34 -18.31 -12.39
N TRP A 774 10.51 -18.20 -11.07
CA TRP A 774 11.72 -18.63 -10.39
C TRP A 774 11.74 -20.16 -10.24
N GLU A 775 12.80 -20.82 -10.71
CA GLU A 775 13.16 -22.23 -10.45
C GLU A 775 13.29 -22.50 -8.94
N VAL A 776 12.23 -23.00 -8.29
CA VAL A 776 12.24 -23.36 -6.86
C VAL A 776 12.54 -24.85 -6.71
N ILE A 777 13.48 -25.16 -5.81
CA ILE A 777 13.72 -26.51 -5.28
C ILE A 777 13.83 -26.44 -3.75
N THR A 778 13.47 -27.53 -3.07
CA THR A 778 13.40 -27.60 -1.60
C THR A 778 14.72 -27.16 -0.92
N GLY A 779 14.62 -26.25 0.04
CA GLY A 779 15.76 -25.67 0.77
C GLY A 779 16.47 -24.51 0.07
N THR A 780 16.12 -24.19 -1.18
CA THR A 780 16.64 -22.97 -1.84
C THR A 780 16.09 -21.74 -1.14
N THR A 781 16.97 -20.80 -0.82
CA THR A 781 16.63 -19.54 -0.17
C THR A 781 17.19 -18.38 -0.98
N VAL A 782 16.32 -17.46 -1.36
CA VAL A 782 16.67 -16.22 -2.08
C VAL A 782 16.29 -15.04 -1.19
N ALA A 783 17.23 -14.11 -1.01
CA ALA A 783 17.02 -12.87 -0.29
C ALA A 783 16.84 -11.70 -1.28
N LEU A 784 15.78 -10.93 -1.08
CA LEU A 784 15.39 -9.78 -1.90
C LEU A 784 15.40 -8.49 -1.07
N SER A 785 15.72 -7.37 -1.71
CA SER A 785 15.56 -6.02 -1.15
C SER A 785 15.17 -5.03 -2.25
N MET A 786 14.53 -3.92 -1.88
CA MET A 786 14.12 -2.88 -2.82
C MET A 786 14.23 -1.48 -2.20
N SER A 787 14.34 -0.47 -3.05
CA SER A 787 14.10 0.93 -2.68
C SER A 787 12.63 1.16 -2.31
N SER A 788 12.35 2.11 -1.41
CA SER A 788 11.00 2.43 -0.92
C SER A 788 10.06 3.04 -1.97
N ASP A 789 10.60 3.46 -3.12
CA ASP A 789 9.85 3.99 -4.25
C ASP A 789 9.77 2.99 -5.43
N GLY A 790 10.30 1.77 -5.26
CA GLY A 790 10.30 0.72 -6.30
C GLY A 790 11.17 1.02 -7.53
N SER A 791 12.13 1.95 -7.46
CA SER A 791 13.06 2.24 -8.57
C SER A 791 14.18 1.21 -8.69
N ALA A 792 14.61 0.61 -7.58
CA ALA A 792 15.66 -0.40 -7.52
C ALA A 792 15.24 -1.68 -6.77
N PHE A 793 15.72 -2.83 -7.26
CA PHE A 793 15.48 -4.17 -6.76
C PHE A 793 16.77 -4.99 -6.78
N THR A 794 17.08 -5.68 -5.69
CA THR A 794 18.26 -6.54 -5.57
C THR A 794 17.84 -7.95 -5.17
N VAL A 795 18.32 -8.95 -5.92
CA VAL A 795 18.08 -10.38 -5.70
C VAL A 795 19.41 -11.07 -5.42
N SER A 796 19.47 -11.88 -4.37
CA SER A 796 20.68 -12.62 -3.98
C SER A 796 20.36 -14.06 -3.55
N SER A 797 21.15 -15.02 -4.01
CA SER A 797 20.92 -16.44 -3.67
C SER A 797 21.74 -16.80 -2.44
N THR A 798 21.09 -17.08 -1.31
CA THR A 798 21.78 -17.40 -0.05
C THR A 798 21.98 -18.90 0.15
N VAL A 799 21.06 -19.73 -0.36
CA VAL A 799 21.16 -21.19 -0.38
C VAL A 799 20.63 -21.70 -1.72
N GLY A 800 21.38 -22.56 -2.40
CA GLY A 800 21.06 -23.02 -3.75
C GLY A 800 21.38 -21.99 -4.84
N ASN A 801 21.51 -22.44 -6.08
CA ASN A 801 21.56 -21.55 -7.25
C ASN A 801 20.12 -21.28 -7.69
N THR A 802 19.76 -20.02 -7.92
CA THR A 802 18.43 -19.65 -8.41
C THR A 802 18.48 -19.22 -9.88
N ARG A 803 17.31 -19.28 -10.54
CA ARG A 803 17.08 -18.74 -11.87
C ARG A 803 15.65 -18.23 -11.98
N GLY A 804 15.47 -17.01 -12.48
CA GLY A 804 14.16 -16.41 -12.67
C GLY A 804 14.21 -15.15 -13.53
N ASP A 805 13.07 -14.46 -13.58
CA ASP A 805 12.89 -13.21 -14.29
C ASP A 805 12.80 -12.05 -13.27
N LEU A 806 13.59 -11.00 -13.44
CA LEU A 806 13.55 -9.79 -12.59
C LEU A 806 12.85 -8.67 -13.37
N THR A 807 11.83 -8.06 -12.80
CA THR A 807 11.02 -7.01 -13.44
C THR A 807 10.90 -5.76 -12.57
N ILE A 808 11.04 -4.58 -13.17
CA ILE A 808 10.58 -3.31 -12.61
C ILE A 808 9.65 -2.63 -13.63
N GLY A 809 8.50 -2.15 -13.15
CA GLY A 809 7.53 -1.37 -13.91
C GLY A 809 7.20 -0.05 -13.24
N ARG A 810 7.03 1.00 -14.05
CA ARG A 810 6.73 2.37 -13.63
C ARG A 810 5.49 2.87 -14.37
N ILE A 811 4.47 3.30 -13.63
CA ILE A 811 3.32 4.04 -14.16
C ILE A 811 3.67 5.52 -14.13
N LEU A 812 3.55 6.18 -15.28
CA LEU A 812 3.81 7.60 -15.51
C LEU A 812 2.49 8.32 -15.80
N SER A 813 2.49 9.64 -15.94
CA SER A 813 1.26 10.45 -16.11
C SER A 813 0.33 10.05 -17.27
N ALA A 814 0.85 9.44 -18.34
CA ALA A 814 0.09 9.08 -19.54
C ALA A 814 0.38 7.68 -20.13
N GLU A 815 1.35 6.97 -19.57
CA GLU A 815 1.86 5.69 -20.07
C GLU A 815 2.53 4.89 -18.94
N ASP A 816 2.75 3.58 -19.12
CA ASP A 816 3.58 2.78 -18.22
C ASP A 816 4.69 2.06 -18.98
N ARG A 817 5.87 2.02 -18.35
CA ARG A 817 7.12 1.48 -18.88
C ARG A 817 7.59 0.31 -18.02
N ILE A 818 8.11 -0.74 -18.64
CA ILE A 818 8.60 -1.94 -17.98
C ILE A 818 9.97 -2.34 -18.51
N VAL A 819 10.82 -2.80 -17.59
CA VAL A 819 12.08 -3.49 -17.82
C VAL A 819 11.99 -4.89 -17.23
N THR A 820 12.30 -5.92 -18.02
CA THR A 820 12.41 -7.30 -17.54
C THR A 820 13.72 -7.95 -18.00
N ILE A 821 14.48 -8.47 -17.03
CA ILE A 821 15.62 -9.37 -17.21
C ILE A 821 15.10 -10.80 -17.09
N LYS A 822 15.15 -11.59 -18.17
CA LYS A 822 14.60 -12.96 -18.22
C LYS A 822 15.63 -14.05 -18.02
N GLY A 823 15.26 -15.07 -17.26
CA GLY A 823 15.96 -16.34 -17.12
C GLY A 823 17.39 -16.24 -16.59
N LEU A 824 17.71 -15.16 -15.87
CA LEU A 824 19.03 -14.91 -15.32
C LEU A 824 19.33 -15.91 -14.20
N ARG A 825 20.55 -16.48 -14.21
CA ARG A 825 21.04 -17.34 -13.13
C ARG A 825 21.79 -16.50 -12.09
N ILE A 826 21.53 -16.77 -10.82
CA ILE A 826 22.20 -16.14 -9.69
C ILE A 826 22.77 -17.28 -8.82
N GLY A 827 24.10 -17.34 -8.72
CA GLY A 827 24.78 -18.35 -7.92
C GLY A 827 24.71 -18.07 -6.41
N VAL A 828 25.00 -19.07 -5.58
CA VAL A 828 25.16 -18.89 -4.13
C VAL A 828 26.17 -17.76 -3.83
N GLY A 829 25.78 -16.81 -2.98
CA GLY A 829 26.59 -15.64 -2.62
C GLY A 829 26.63 -14.53 -3.67
N GLN A 830 26.04 -14.74 -4.85
CA GLN A 830 25.90 -13.69 -5.86
C GLN A 830 24.66 -12.84 -5.57
N ALA A 831 24.79 -11.55 -5.86
CA ALA A 831 23.73 -10.55 -5.80
C ALA A 831 23.68 -9.80 -7.15
N VAL A 832 22.46 -9.66 -7.68
CA VAL A 832 22.17 -8.88 -8.88
C VAL A 832 21.21 -7.76 -8.51
N ASN A 833 21.57 -6.54 -8.88
CA ASN A 833 20.74 -5.35 -8.73
C ASN A 833 20.26 -4.89 -10.11
N LEU A 834 18.96 -4.61 -10.20
CA LEU A 834 18.29 -3.93 -11.30
C LEU A 834 17.72 -2.62 -10.75
N GLN A 835 17.99 -1.51 -11.43
CA GLN A 835 17.43 -0.19 -11.16
C GLN A 835 16.88 0.39 -12.47
N PHE A 836 15.77 1.11 -12.37
CA PHE A 836 15.09 1.77 -13.48
C PHE A 836 14.63 3.17 -13.05
N ASP A 837 15.45 4.15 -13.39
CA ASP A 837 15.19 5.57 -13.18
C ASP A 837 14.41 6.11 -14.38
N ALA A 838 13.08 6.10 -14.27
CA ALA A 838 12.18 6.62 -15.30
C ALA A 838 11.96 8.13 -15.16
N ASN A 839 11.92 8.85 -16.29
CA ASN A 839 11.80 10.29 -16.36
C ASN A 839 10.64 10.72 -17.28
N GLU A 840 9.87 11.71 -16.82
CA GLU A 840 8.80 12.35 -17.61
C GLU A 840 9.23 13.70 -18.22
N THR A 841 10.40 14.22 -17.83
CA THR A 841 10.92 15.50 -18.32
C THR A 841 11.37 15.36 -19.77
N ALA A 842 10.72 16.08 -20.68
CA ALA A 842 11.04 16.05 -22.10
C ALA A 842 12.52 16.38 -22.36
N GLY A 843 13.23 15.47 -23.05
CA GLY A 843 14.64 15.60 -23.37
C GLY A 843 15.60 14.93 -22.38
N LEU A 844 15.13 14.48 -21.21
CA LEU A 844 15.89 13.56 -20.35
C LEU A 844 15.60 12.10 -20.78
N ALA A 845 16.62 11.25 -20.66
CA ALA A 845 16.49 9.82 -20.95
C ALA A 845 16.18 9.03 -19.67
N ASP A 846 15.41 7.95 -19.81
CA ASP A 846 15.33 6.92 -18.78
C ASP A 846 16.68 6.21 -18.66
N THR A 847 17.10 5.88 -17.43
CA THR A 847 18.31 5.10 -17.17
C THR A 847 17.95 3.76 -16.53
N ILE A 848 18.40 2.67 -17.15
CA ILE A 848 18.31 1.31 -16.61
C ILE A 848 19.72 0.89 -16.21
N ARG A 849 19.91 0.49 -14.95
CA ARG A 849 21.19 0.01 -14.43
C ARG A 849 21.06 -1.44 -13.97
N ILE A 850 21.95 -2.29 -14.45
CA ILE A 850 22.02 -3.71 -14.09
C ILE A 850 23.44 -3.98 -13.60
N SER A 851 23.60 -4.48 -12.37
CA SER A 851 24.94 -4.76 -11.83
C SER A 851 24.98 -6.08 -11.06
N THR A 852 26.14 -6.74 -11.08
CA THR A 852 26.36 -8.04 -10.39
C THR A 852 27.69 -8.03 -9.65
N ASN A 853 27.73 -8.64 -8.46
CA ASN A 853 29.00 -8.93 -7.77
C ASN A 853 29.63 -10.27 -8.24
N GLY A 854 29.00 -10.95 -9.20
CA GLY A 854 29.42 -12.28 -9.66
C GLY A 854 30.81 -12.27 -10.29
N ALA A 855 31.66 -13.21 -9.85
CA ALA A 855 33.01 -13.43 -10.37
C ALA A 855 33.06 -14.07 -11.78
N THR A 856 31.90 -14.33 -12.38
CA THR A 856 31.74 -14.95 -13.70
C THR A 856 30.68 -14.20 -14.50
N ALA A 857 30.89 -14.02 -15.81
CA ALA A 857 29.87 -13.46 -16.68
C ALA A 857 28.62 -14.37 -16.74
N ALA A 858 27.45 -13.75 -16.90
CA ALA A 858 26.16 -14.41 -17.04
C ALA A 858 25.46 -13.96 -18.33
N THR A 859 24.40 -14.67 -18.73
CA THR A 859 23.51 -14.26 -19.84
C THR A 859 22.05 -14.19 -19.40
N TYR A 860 21.32 -13.26 -20.00
CA TYR A 860 19.90 -13.02 -19.76
C TYR A 860 19.16 -12.68 -21.06
N GLY A 861 17.84 -12.79 -21.08
CA GLY A 861 17.01 -12.13 -22.08
C GLY A 861 16.65 -10.73 -21.62
N LEU A 862 16.79 -9.70 -22.46
CA LEU A 862 16.29 -8.36 -22.16
C LEU A 862 14.92 -8.18 -22.81
N SER A 863 13.94 -7.70 -22.06
CA SER A 863 12.69 -7.18 -22.59
C SER A 863 12.42 -5.78 -22.05
N LEU A 864 11.95 -4.90 -22.92
CA LEU A 864 11.53 -3.53 -22.61
C LEU A 864 10.15 -3.31 -23.22
N ARG A 865 9.27 -2.59 -22.54
CA ARG A 865 7.85 -2.51 -22.90
C ARG A 865 7.27 -1.16 -22.50
N ARG A 866 6.45 -0.55 -23.36
CA ARG A 866 5.74 0.70 -23.09
C ARG A 866 4.29 0.62 -23.62
N ALA A 867 3.33 1.02 -22.80
CA ALA A 867 1.92 1.14 -23.19
C ALA A 867 1.30 2.46 -22.72
N GLY A 868 0.24 2.90 -23.39
CA GLY A 868 -0.40 4.20 -23.13
C GLY A 868 0.05 5.28 -24.11
N GLY A 869 -0.34 6.53 -23.85
CA GLY A 869 -0.09 7.67 -24.75
C GLY A 869 -0.34 7.35 -26.24
N PRO A 870 0.61 7.62 -27.14
CA PRO A 870 0.46 7.40 -28.58
C PRO A 870 0.29 5.95 -29.07
N GLY A 871 0.54 4.91 -28.26
CA GLY A 871 0.44 3.51 -28.72
C GLY A 871 1.27 2.53 -27.90
N TYR A 872 1.44 1.30 -28.40
CA TYR A 872 2.27 0.27 -27.76
C TYR A 872 3.62 0.07 -28.47
N SER A 873 4.69 -0.18 -27.70
CA SER A 873 6.02 -0.48 -28.22
C SER A 873 6.76 -1.47 -27.31
N ALA A 874 7.58 -2.35 -27.90
CA ALA A 874 8.33 -3.37 -27.17
C ALA A 874 9.69 -3.69 -27.81
N PHE A 875 10.61 -4.16 -26.97
CA PHE A 875 11.92 -4.72 -27.31
C PHE A 875 12.04 -6.12 -26.72
N GLY A 876 12.67 -7.03 -27.47
CA GLY A 876 13.10 -8.32 -26.96
C GLY A 876 14.44 -8.73 -27.57
N HIS A 877 15.41 -9.15 -26.75
CA HIS A 877 16.69 -9.67 -27.24
C HIS A 877 17.21 -10.81 -26.34
N LYS A 878 17.66 -11.91 -26.94
CA LYS A 878 18.16 -13.09 -26.20
C LYS A 878 19.66 -13.00 -25.89
N ASN A 879 20.12 -13.69 -24.86
CA ASN A 879 21.54 -13.91 -24.56
C ASN A 879 22.39 -12.63 -24.38
N VAL A 880 21.79 -11.54 -23.87
CA VAL A 880 22.54 -10.35 -23.46
C VAL A 880 23.53 -10.74 -22.38
N VAL A 881 24.80 -10.34 -22.54
CA VAL A 881 25.88 -10.68 -21.61
C VAL A 881 25.95 -9.64 -20.50
N LEU A 882 25.93 -10.10 -19.25
CA LEU A 882 26.33 -9.34 -18.07
C LEU A 882 27.72 -9.81 -17.65
N ASP A 883 28.73 -8.97 -17.81
CA ASP A 883 30.12 -9.34 -17.52
C ASP A 883 30.39 -9.49 -16.01
N ALA A 884 31.49 -10.17 -15.64
CA ALA A 884 31.88 -10.36 -14.25
C ALA A 884 32.19 -9.01 -13.58
N ASN A 885 31.69 -8.80 -12.36
CA ASN A 885 31.81 -7.56 -11.58
C ASN A 885 31.63 -6.25 -12.39
N SER A 886 30.61 -6.20 -13.25
CA SER A 886 30.33 -5.02 -14.08
C SER A 886 29.03 -4.31 -13.72
N VAL A 887 28.86 -3.15 -14.34
CA VAL A 887 27.59 -2.45 -14.51
C VAL A 887 27.27 -2.40 -16.00
N ALA A 888 26.05 -2.79 -16.36
CA ALA A 888 25.44 -2.46 -17.64
C ALA A 888 24.48 -1.29 -17.46
N LEU A 889 24.61 -0.25 -18.29
CA LEU A 889 23.70 0.90 -18.36
C LEU A 889 22.98 0.90 -19.71
N ILE A 890 21.68 1.17 -19.71
CA ILE A 890 20.87 1.35 -20.93
C ILE A 890 20.11 2.65 -20.77
N ASN A 891 20.36 3.61 -21.67
CA ASN A 891 19.69 4.90 -21.67
C ASN A 891 18.68 4.96 -22.81
N ILE A 892 17.43 5.32 -22.52
CA ILE A 892 16.33 5.33 -23.50
C ILE A 892 15.67 6.70 -23.50
N SER A 893 15.91 7.48 -24.56
CA SER A 893 15.30 8.80 -24.78
C SER A 893 14.05 8.75 -25.67
N ASP A 894 13.84 7.66 -26.41
CA ASP A 894 12.67 7.44 -27.26
C ASP A 894 12.19 6.00 -27.09
N TRP A 895 11.15 5.82 -26.28
CA TRP A 895 10.49 4.52 -26.09
C TRP A 895 9.49 4.19 -27.19
N SER A 896 9.19 5.10 -28.13
CA SER A 896 8.34 4.78 -29.29
C SER A 896 9.11 3.99 -30.34
N ASN A 897 10.42 4.24 -30.50
CA ASN A 897 11.30 3.54 -31.43
C ASN A 897 12.27 2.58 -30.73
N LEU A 898 11.77 1.39 -30.40
CA LEU A 898 12.57 0.29 -29.83
C LEU A 898 13.10 -0.68 -30.90
N ALA A 899 13.56 -0.18 -32.06
CA ALA A 899 14.16 -1.02 -33.10
C ALA A 899 15.56 -1.55 -32.71
N ARG A 900 16.35 -0.73 -32.00
CA ARG A 900 17.71 -1.03 -31.54
C ARG A 900 17.96 -0.40 -30.18
N VAL A 901 18.65 -1.13 -29.29
CA VAL A 901 18.99 -0.69 -27.93
C VAL A 901 20.49 -0.81 -27.71
N ASN A 902 21.10 0.18 -27.03
CA ASN A 902 22.52 0.17 -26.71
C ASN A 902 22.75 -0.13 -25.22
N VAL A 903 23.54 -1.15 -24.94
CA VAL A 903 24.05 -1.46 -23.59
C VAL A 903 25.46 -0.90 -23.47
N LEU A 904 25.62 0.13 -22.63
CA LEU A 904 26.90 0.65 -22.19
C LEU A 904 27.44 -0.25 -21.07
N VAL A 905 28.72 -0.60 -21.08
CA VAL A 905 29.33 -1.46 -20.05
C VAL A 905 30.48 -0.73 -19.36
N ASP A 906 30.36 -0.62 -18.05
CA ASP A 906 31.34 -0.16 -17.07
C ASP A 906 31.89 -1.42 -16.37
N SER A 907 33.13 -1.80 -16.68
CA SER A 907 33.80 -2.97 -16.10
C SER A 907 34.54 -2.57 -14.84
N ASN A 908 34.54 -3.43 -13.81
CA ASN A 908 35.14 -3.13 -12.50
C ASN A 908 34.45 -2.03 -11.68
N ARG A 909 33.47 -1.29 -12.25
CA ARG A 909 32.64 -0.28 -11.58
C ARG A 909 33.36 1.03 -11.27
N ASP A 910 34.31 1.45 -12.11
CA ASP A 910 35.05 2.71 -11.90
C ASP A 910 34.29 3.95 -12.42
N GLY A 911 33.18 3.74 -13.14
CA GLY A 911 32.32 4.78 -13.69
C GLY A 911 32.67 5.22 -15.12
N VAL A 912 33.68 4.60 -15.74
CA VAL A 912 34.03 4.79 -17.15
C VAL A 912 33.32 3.72 -18.01
N ILE A 913 32.87 4.09 -19.21
CA ILE A 913 32.30 3.13 -20.16
C ILE A 913 33.41 2.56 -21.04
N ASP A 914 33.80 1.29 -20.82
CA ASP A 914 34.78 0.59 -21.67
C ASP A 914 34.23 0.29 -23.07
N ARG A 915 32.93 -0.01 -23.14
CA ARG A 915 32.34 -0.73 -24.29
C ARG A 915 30.87 -0.43 -24.46
N VAL A 916 30.44 -0.39 -25.72
CA VAL A 916 29.02 -0.36 -26.12
C VAL A 916 28.68 -1.64 -26.87
N ARG A 917 27.54 -2.26 -26.53
CA ARG A 917 26.92 -3.37 -27.28
C ARG A 917 25.59 -2.88 -27.87
N SER A 918 25.48 -2.80 -29.18
CA SER A 918 24.20 -2.56 -29.86
C SER A 918 23.44 -3.88 -30.02
N LEU A 919 22.16 -3.89 -29.65
CA LEU A 919 21.25 -5.02 -29.72
C LEU A 919 20.09 -4.67 -30.65
N GLU A 920 19.85 -5.47 -31.68
CA GLU A 920 18.66 -5.34 -32.53
C GLU A 920 17.45 -6.00 -31.85
N ASN A 921 16.24 -5.52 -32.15
CA ASN A 921 15.01 -6.13 -31.65
C ASN A 921 14.73 -7.47 -32.34
N GLU A 922 14.53 -8.54 -31.56
CA GLU A 922 14.28 -9.91 -32.03
C GLU A 922 12.87 -10.42 -31.67
N ALA A 923 11.98 -9.56 -31.14
CA ALA A 923 10.62 -9.94 -30.75
C ALA A 923 9.81 -10.50 -31.94
N SER A 924 9.21 -11.67 -31.76
CA SER A 924 8.46 -12.43 -32.78
C SER A 924 7.33 -13.22 -32.11
N ILE A 925 6.22 -13.52 -32.80
CA ILE A 925 5.08 -14.23 -32.17
C ILE A 925 5.52 -15.58 -31.60
N ASN A 926 5.12 -15.86 -30.37
CA ASN A 926 5.41 -17.12 -29.66
C ASN A 926 4.16 -17.76 -29.06
N THR A 927 3.19 -16.97 -28.58
CA THR A 927 1.90 -17.48 -28.10
C THR A 927 0.72 -16.62 -28.52
N ILE A 928 -0.39 -17.28 -28.86
CA ILE A 928 -1.71 -16.68 -29.06
C ILE A 928 -2.65 -17.35 -28.05
N SER A 929 -3.41 -16.55 -27.30
CA SER A 929 -4.39 -17.03 -26.33
C SER A 929 -5.71 -16.26 -26.47
N LEU A 930 -6.84 -16.91 -26.21
CA LEU A 930 -8.16 -16.32 -26.40
C LEU A 930 -8.94 -16.38 -25.08
N GLU A 931 -9.54 -15.26 -24.67
CA GLU A 931 -10.48 -15.19 -23.55
C GLU A 931 -11.86 -14.78 -24.10
N ALA A 932 -12.88 -15.59 -23.84
CA ALA A 932 -14.27 -15.27 -24.17
C ALA A 932 -14.93 -14.52 -23.01
N SER A 933 -15.89 -13.64 -23.30
CA SER A 933 -16.68 -12.95 -22.28
C SER A 933 -17.65 -13.89 -21.57
N ARG A 934 -18.02 -15.02 -22.20
CA ARG A 934 -18.86 -16.11 -21.67
C ARG A 934 -18.44 -17.44 -22.26
N ASP A 935 -18.31 -18.45 -21.40
CA ASP A 935 -17.99 -19.84 -21.80
C ASP A 935 -19.24 -20.65 -22.22
N THR A 936 -20.44 -20.13 -21.91
CA THR A 936 -21.73 -20.69 -22.34
C THR A 936 -22.68 -19.58 -22.74
N VAL A 937 -23.41 -19.76 -23.85
CA VAL A 937 -24.42 -18.83 -24.38
C VAL A 937 -25.57 -19.56 -25.05
N TYR A 938 -26.68 -18.85 -25.27
CA TYR A 938 -27.87 -19.43 -25.89
C TYR A 938 -27.85 -19.37 -27.42
N THR A 939 -28.56 -20.30 -28.07
CA THR A 939 -28.90 -20.22 -29.49
C THR A 939 -29.82 -19.04 -29.77
N GLY A 940 -29.70 -18.44 -30.97
CA GLY A 940 -30.62 -17.41 -31.46
C GLY A 940 -30.03 -16.01 -31.70
N GLY A 941 -28.70 -15.87 -31.81
CA GLY A 941 -28.06 -14.59 -32.12
C GLY A 941 -27.45 -13.85 -30.92
N GLU A 942 -27.24 -14.55 -29.80
CA GLU A 942 -26.41 -14.07 -28.69
C GLU A 942 -25.02 -13.67 -29.19
N GLN A 943 -24.41 -12.66 -28.57
CA GLN A 943 -23.05 -12.22 -28.88
C GLN A 943 -22.09 -12.50 -27.72
N VAL A 944 -20.93 -13.05 -28.06
CA VAL A 944 -19.79 -13.22 -27.15
C VAL A 944 -18.64 -12.36 -27.65
N ASP A 945 -18.13 -11.48 -26.80
CA ASP A 945 -16.88 -10.77 -27.05
C ASP A 945 -15.70 -11.71 -26.78
N ILE A 946 -14.73 -11.72 -27.69
CA ILE A 946 -13.53 -12.55 -27.63
C ILE A 946 -12.33 -11.61 -27.70
N ILE A 947 -11.48 -11.67 -26.68
CA ILE A 947 -10.20 -10.97 -26.64
C ILE A 947 -9.12 -11.98 -27.03
N VAL A 948 -8.49 -11.75 -28.16
CA VAL A 948 -7.31 -12.49 -28.61
C VAL A 948 -6.07 -11.74 -28.16
N GLU A 949 -5.16 -12.43 -27.50
CA GLU A 949 -3.96 -11.90 -26.89
C GLU A 949 -2.72 -12.55 -27.52
N VAL A 950 -1.80 -11.70 -28.01
CA VAL A 950 -0.64 -12.12 -28.81
C VAL A 950 0.65 -11.68 -28.11
N ARG A 951 1.53 -12.64 -27.80
CA ARG A 951 2.80 -12.39 -27.10
C ARG A 951 4.01 -12.92 -27.84
N ASP A 952 5.13 -12.25 -27.59
CA ASP A 952 6.45 -12.64 -28.07
C ASP A 952 7.12 -13.71 -27.20
N GLN A 953 8.30 -14.18 -27.61
CA GLN A 953 9.09 -15.18 -26.88
C GLN A 953 9.68 -14.66 -25.55
N PHE A 954 9.53 -13.36 -25.27
CA PHE A 954 9.90 -12.72 -24.01
C PHE A 954 8.68 -12.51 -23.09
N GLY A 955 7.47 -12.83 -23.56
CA GLY A 955 6.22 -12.66 -22.84
C GLY A 955 5.68 -11.22 -22.84
N ALA A 956 6.30 -10.31 -23.58
CA ALA A 956 5.72 -9.01 -23.88
C ALA A 956 4.57 -9.17 -24.90
N TYR A 957 3.69 -8.18 -24.99
CA TYR A 957 2.72 -8.10 -26.08
C TYR A 957 3.45 -7.84 -27.40
N VAL A 958 2.93 -8.39 -28.51
CA VAL A 958 3.43 -8.09 -29.86
C VAL A 958 3.03 -6.67 -30.28
N ALA A 959 3.90 -6.02 -31.06
CA ALA A 959 3.73 -4.65 -31.54
C ALA A 959 2.42 -4.45 -32.34
N ASP A 960 1.99 -3.19 -32.47
CA ASP A 960 0.76 -2.83 -33.16
C ASP A 960 0.83 -3.10 -34.67
N GLY A 961 -0.24 -3.62 -35.25
CA GLY A 961 -0.36 -3.88 -36.70
C GLY A 961 -0.13 -5.33 -37.16
N GLN A 962 0.23 -6.26 -36.26
CA GLN A 962 0.43 -7.68 -36.61
C GLN A 962 -0.91 -8.33 -36.99
N VAL A 963 -0.97 -8.93 -38.18
CA VAL A 963 -2.21 -9.55 -38.71
C VAL A 963 -2.43 -10.93 -38.09
N ILE A 964 -3.62 -11.14 -37.53
CA ILE A 964 -4.12 -12.41 -37.01
C ILE A 964 -5.33 -12.85 -37.84
N SER A 965 -5.44 -14.13 -38.18
CA SER A 965 -6.60 -14.73 -38.86
C SER A 965 -7.43 -15.59 -37.93
N PHE A 966 -8.75 -15.68 -38.19
CA PHE A 966 -9.74 -16.29 -37.31
C PHE A 966 -10.66 -17.25 -38.05
N ILE A 967 -11.02 -18.37 -37.39
CA ILE A 967 -12.05 -19.31 -37.83
C ILE A 967 -12.91 -19.76 -36.63
N THR A 968 -14.14 -20.20 -36.88
CA THR A 968 -15.01 -20.87 -35.88
C THR A 968 -15.61 -22.15 -36.45
N THR A 969 -15.94 -23.12 -35.59
CA THR A 969 -16.68 -24.33 -35.99
C THR A 969 -18.20 -24.13 -36.00
N LEU A 970 -18.74 -23.18 -35.23
CA LEU A 970 -20.17 -22.86 -35.12
C LEU A 970 -20.36 -21.35 -34.95
N GLY A 971 -21.54 -20.84 -35.34
CA GLY A 971 -21.86 -19.41 -35.31
C GLY A 971 -21.12 -18.60 -36.39
N THR A 972 -21.12 -17.27 -36.26
CA THR A 972 -20.45 -16.36 -37.21
C THR A 972 -19.56 -15.37 -36.47
N LEU A 973 -18.38 -15.10 -37.03
CA LEU A 973 -17.41 -14.15 -36.48
C LEU A 973 -17.59 -12.75 -37.10
N SER A 974 -17.32 -11.70 -36.33
CA SER A 974 -17.41 -10.31 -36.82
C SER A 974 -16.32 -9.93 -37.83
N SER A 975 -15.26 -10.73 -37.95
CA SER A 975 -14.24 -10.64 -39.00
C SER A 975 -13.46 -11.96 -39.09
N GLU A 976 -12.95 -12.28 -40.28
CA GLU A 976 -12.01 -13.40 -40.50
C GLU A 976 -10.54 -13.00 -40.20
N THR A 977 -10.26 -11.70 -40.04
CA THR A 977 -8.92 -11.19 -39.69
C THR A 977 -9.00 -9.97 -38.78
N GLY A 978 -7.92 -9.68 -38.07
CA GLY A 978 -7.73 -8.43 -37.33
C GLY A 978 -6.25 -8.10 -37.16
N VAL A 979 -5.96 -6.93 -36.58
CA VAL A 979 -4.59 -6.48 -36.28
C VAL A 979 -4.43 -6.22 -34.79
N THR A 980 -3.23 -6.50 -34.27
CA THR A 980 -2.89 -6.18 -32.87
C THR A 980 -2.96 -4.69 -32.60
N LYS A 981 -3.50 -4.34 -31.44
CA LYS A 981 -3.37 -3.03 -30.79
C LYS A 981 -3.15 -3.26 -29.30
N GLY A 982 -2.01 -2.81 -28.78
CA GLY A 982 -1.53 -3.22 -27.45
C GLY A 982 -1.36 -4.75 -27.33
N GLY A 983 -1.00 -5.44 -28.41
CA GLY A 983 -0.98 -6.91 -28.51
C GLY A 983 -2.32 -7.62 -28.42
N LEU A 984 -3.43 -6.89 -28.35
CA LEU A 984 -4.79 -7.44 -28.30
C LEU A 984 -5.49 -7.29 -29.65
N VAL A 985 -6.38 -8.23 -29.96
CA VAL A 985 -7.36 -8.13 -31.05
C VAL A 985 -8.74 -8.46 -30.49
N HIS A 986 -9.72 -7.60 -30.76
CA HIS A 986 -11.11 -7.81 -30.32
C HIS A 986 -11.94 -8.38 -31.47
N LEU A 987 -12.76 -9.39 -31.15
CA LEU A 987 -13.58 -10.15 -32.07
C LEU A 987 -14.93 -10.43 -31.41
N LYS A 988 -16.02 -10.56 -32.18
CA LYS A 988 -17.30 -11.07 -31.67
C LYS A 988 -17.68 -12.37 -32.36
N LEU A 989 -18.16 -13.33 -31.59
CA LEU A 989 -18.90 -14.50 -32.07
C LEU A 989 -20.41 -14.23 -31.91
N THR A 990 -21.20 -14.48 -32.95
CA THR A 990 -22.68 -14.46 -32.90
C THR A 990 -23.21 -15.89 -33.02
N THR A 991 -24.08 -16.32 -32.11
CA THR A 991 -24.58 -17.70 -32.07
C THR A 991 -25.58 -18.00 -33.19
N GLY A 992 -25.54 -19.23 -33.71
CA GLY A 992 -26.53 -19.74 -34.65
C GLY A 992 -27.76 -20.33 -33.96
N SER A 993 -28.52 -21.14 -34.70
CA SER A 993 -29.61 -21.97 -34.18
C SER A 993 -29.15 -23.35 -33.68
N GLU A 994 -27.90 -23.72 -33.90
CA GLU A 994 -27.34 -25.05 -33.60
C GLU A 994 -26.75 -25.11 -32.19
N GLU A 995 -27.09 -26.15 -31.43
CA GLU A 995 -26.42 -26.48 -30.16
C GLU A 995 -25.08 -27.17 -30.43
N GLY A 996 -24.08 -26.92 -29.58
CA GLY A 996 -22.76 -27.56 -29.70
C GLY A 996 -21.64 -26.77 -29.04
N VAL A 997 -20.40 -27.01 -29.49
CA VAL A 997 -19.22 -26.25 -29.04
C VAL A 997 -18.65 -25.48 -30.22
N ALA A 998 -18.70 -24.15 -30.14
CA ALA A 998 -18.01 -23.25 -31.05
C ALA A 998 -16.54 -23.16 -30.63
N LEU A 999 -15.66 -23.80 -31.39
CA LEU A 999 -14.21 -23.69 -31.24
C LEU A 999 -13.74 -22.54 -32.13
N VAL A 1000 -13.46 -21.39 -31.52
CA VAL A 1000 -12.88 -20.23 -32.20
C VAL A 1000 -11.37 -20.35 -32.15
N THR A 1001 -10.69 -20.28 -33.30
CA THR A 1001 -9.24 -20.45 -33.42
C THR A 1001 -8.61 -19.22 -34.09
N ALA A 1002 -7.53 -18.72 -33.51
CA ALA A 1002 -6.73 -17.61 -34.02
C ALA A 1002 -5.35 -18.08 -34.47
N ARG A 1003 -4.82 -17.54 -35.58
CA ARG A 1003 -3.54 -17.95 -36.19
C ARG A 1003 -2.73 -16.76 -36.69
N SER A 1004 -1.41 -16.80 -36.47
CA SER A 1004 -0.44 -15.93 -37.16
C SER A 1004 0.97 -16.54 -37.06
N GLU A 1005 1.77 -16.37 -38.12
CA GLU A 1005 3.19 -16.82 -38.21
C GLU A 1005 3.46 -18.31 -37.87
N GLY A 1006 2.43 -19.17 -37.95
CA GLY A 1006 2.52 -20.59 -37.59
C GLY A 1006 2.20 -20.90 -36.12
N VAL A 1007 1.99 -19.86 -35.29
CA VAL A 1007 1.43 -19.98 -33.95
C VAL A 1007 -0.09 -20.00 -34.04
N GLU A 1008 -0.74 -20.82 -33.21
CA GLU A 1008 -2.20 -20.85 -33.06
C GLU A 1008 -2.64 -20.92 -31.60
N GLY A 1009 -3.88 -20.51 -31.35
CA GLY A 1009 -4.58 -20.70 -30.08
C GLY A 1009 -6.09 -20.76 -30.31
N SER A 1010 -6.84 -21.34 -29.38
CA SER A 1010 -8.30 -21.47 -29.50
C SER A 1010 -9.02 -21.26 -28.17
N VAL A 1011 -10.30 -20.89 -28.24
CA VAL A 1011 -11.27 -20.92 -27.12
C VAL A 1011 -12.51 -21.72 -27.54
N ALA A 1012 -13.10 -22.45 -26.60
CA ALA A 1012 -14.31 -23.25 -26.80
C ALA A 1012 -15.49 -22.61 -26.05
N ILE A 1013 -16.57 -22.32 -26.78
CA ILE A 1013 -17.78 -21.68 -26.24
C ILE A 1013 -18.95 -22.65 -26.44
N THR A 1014 -19.68 -22.95 -25.36
CA THR A 1014 -20.81 -23.90 -25.40
C THR A 1014 -22.09 -23.17 -25.79
N ILE A 1015 -22.74 -23.60 -26.88
CA ILE A 1015 -24.01 -23.04 -27.35
C ILE A 1015 -25.15 -24.01 -26.98
N VAL A 1016 -26.14 -23.52 -26.23
CA VAL A 1016 -27.28 -24.32 -25.73
C VAL A 1016 -28.63 -23.69 -26.06
N SER A 1017 -29.69 -24.49 -26.15
CA SER A 1017 -31.05 -23.98 -26.40
C SER A 1017 -31.71 -23.38 -25.15
N HIS A 1018 -32.60 -22.40 -25.38
CA HIS A 1018 -33.51 -21.86 -24.37
C HIS A 1018 -34.50 -22.95 -23.89
N LYS A 1019 -34.22 -23.58 -22.75
CA LYS A 1019 -35.06 -24.65 -22.18
C LYS A 1019 -36.31 -24.11 -21.46
N VAL A 1020 -37.28 -23.67 -22.26
CA VAL A 1020 -38.61 -23.23 -21.79
C VAL A 1020 -39.32 -24.36 -21.03
N HIS A 1021 -39.33 -24.26 -19.70
CA HIS A 1021 -40.08 -25.18 -18.84
C HIS A 1021 -41.55 -24.75 -18.81
N ILE A 1022 -42.35 -25.29 -19.73
CA ILE A 1022 -43.81 -25.22 -19.63
C ILE A 1022 -44.24 -26.11 -18.45
N PRO A 1023 -44.88 -25.59 -17.40
CA PRO A 1023 -45.35 -26.42 -16.29
C PRO A 1023 -46.45 -27.36 -16.79
N MET A 1024 -46.21 -28.67 -16.70
CA MET A 1024 -47.16 -29.68 -17.12
C MET A 1024 -48.33 -29.76 -16.12
N VAL A 1025 -49.38 -29.00 -16.40
CA VAL A 1025 -50.67 -29.13 -15.68
C VAL A 1025 -51.34 -30.42 -16.11
N LEU A 1026 -50.99 -31.51 -15.44
CA LEU A 1026 -51.77 -32.75 -15.44
C LEU A 1026 -53.16 -32.45 -14.84
N LYS A 1027 -54.20 -32.91 -15.54
CA LYS A 1027 -55.61 -32.86 -15.10
C LYS A 1027 -56.03 -34.16 -14.46
#